data_AF-A0A382B0J6-F1
#
_entry.id   AF-A0A382B0J6-F1
#
_cell.length_a   1.000
_cell.length_b   1.000
_cell.length_c   1.000
_cell.angle_alpha   90.00
_cell.angle_beta   90.00
_cell.angle_gamma   90.00
#
_symmetry.space_group_name_H-M   'P 1'
#
loop_
_entity.id
_entity.type
_entity.pdbx_description
1 polymer ?
#
loop_
_entity_poly.entity_id
_entity_poly.type
_entity_poly.pdbx_seq_one_letter_code
_entity_poly.pdbx_strand_id
1 'polypeptide(L)'
;AHVVPEKGIFKGKSDLVVLNENTVSVAKDISQVVEFKTGGWSDRGYPNSLLGVIAVIRQTFLDAEWYQKSLDIIGKYPEENEPIPLNPSLYELGDFQTKRRPILFMTREEHGALRSLKIADEFNLNPWLFGSGYEYRRMDEISEQNPFIIFPLDFPAKPRVNDPYIAMQYSTEQLKHWDMAPDNIKKVYDAGLRFSLTSGTLKNKKEFRKNLQKIIDRGLPQDVALASLTTFPAEAMGVSKVLGKIQPGYMANLVVADGNYFDPKSRITSIWLSGKEYYIAERYKPKLAGKWSLEIGKKTYDLEFSIPSSYKKDKKLRQVALATNKLEGKLVFGDEILNLIDLKIYNATIEFKLKGTLLKQDAMLAFKGKIVKDRISGKIYDGSKKDYTFIAKRTEKVKPISRDKDIASDTELFFPEGAYGLDKELLSPNAILIDNATIWTCGPKGIVEDWDILFVNGKIDKVAPDISVPMGSALVIDGTGKYVTPGLIDCHSHSAASSINEGAQAVTAEVRIRDVLYADDINIYRQLGGGLTTANVLHGSANPIGGQNAVIKLRWGTGPNELLYKNAPQGIKFALGENVKQANWEGTNRYPQTRMGVEQVIRDAFRAAQDYRHRHKTYERNSKAQRKIIPPRIDLELEALAEILEGTRLLHCHSYRQDEIWMLTRIAEDFGFKIATFQHVLEGYKVAERIAEHGAGASTFSDWWQYKYEVIDAIPYNGTLMAKNDVLVSFNSDDDEL
;
A
#
# COMPACT_ATOMS: atom_id res chain seq x y z
N ALA A 1 7.55 19.90 -11.63
CA ALA A 1 6.51 18.90 -11.34
C ALA A 1 6.97 17.58 -11.90
N HIS A 2 6.94 16.53 -11.08
CA HIS A 2 7.18 15.16 -11.53
C HIS A 2 5.87 14.62 -12.11
N VAL A 3 5.86 14.34 -13.40
CA VAL A 3 4.68 13.88 -14.14
C VAL A 3 4.85 12.40 -14.44
N VAL A 4 3.83 11.63 -14.08
CA VAL A 4 3.81 10.17 -14.23
C VAL A 4 2.69 9.75 -15.19
N PRO A 5 2.88 8.70 -16.01
CA PRO A 5 1.80 8.19 -16.84
C PRO A 5 0.68 7.56 -16.00
N GLU A 6 -0.56 7.53 -16.54
CA GLU A 6 -1.74 7.19 -15.73
C GLU A 6 -2.13 5.70 -15.73
N LYS A 7 -1.89 4.97 -16.84
CA LYS A 7 -2.45 3.63 -17.10
C LYS A 7 -1.37 2.58 -17.36
N GLY A 8 -1.72 1.32 -17.13
CA GLY A 8 -0.86 0.15 -17.34
C GLY A 8 -0.29 -0.43 -16.03
N ILE A 9 0.21 -1.66 -16.10
CA ILE A 9 1.03 -2.27 -15.04
C ILE A 9 2.39 -1.59 -15.06
N PHE A 10 3.09 -1.65 -16.19
CA PHE A 10 4.20 -0.75 -16.51
C PHE A 10 3.62 0.48 -17.22
N LYS A 11 3.53 1.61 -16.50
CA LYS A 11 2.91 2.82 -17.05
C LYS A 11 3.83 3.59 -17.99
N GLY A 12 5.13 3.29 -17.94
CA GLY A 12 6.17 3.99 -18.69
C GLY A 12 6.98 4.92 -17.80
N LYS A 13 7.72 5.81 -18.46
CA LYS A 13 8.71 6.68 -17.83
C LYS A 13 8.09 8.00 -17.38
N SER A 14 8.58 8.52 -16.28
CA SER A 14 8.19 9.82 -15.74
C SER A 14 9.15 10.94 -16.15
N ASP A 15 8.67 12.18 -16.11
CA ASP A 15 9.43 13.37 -16.51
C ASP A 15 9.36 14.45 -15.43
N LEU A 16 10.42 15.25 -15.30
CA LEU A 16 10.44 16.43 -14.43
C LEU A 16 10.33 17.69 -15.27
N VAL A 17 9.19 18.36 -15.19
CA VAL A 17 8.88 19.56 -15.99
C VAL A 17 8.80 20.83 -15.15
N VAL A 18 9.19 21.98 -15.71
CA VAL A 18 8.90 23.30 -15.13
C VAL A 18 7.53 23.74 -15.62
N LEU A 19 6.66 24.19 -14.71
CA LEU A 19 5.28 24.57 -15.01
C LEU A 19 5.16 26.00 -15.61
N ASN A 20 6.07 26.37 -16.50
CA ASN A 20 5.98 27.62 -17.27
C ASN A 20 5.06 27.43 -18.49
N GLU A 21 4.88 28.49 -19.29
CA GLU A 21 3.99 28.47 -20.48
C GLU A 21 4.31 27.35 -21.49
N ASN A 22 5.56 26.91 -21.56
CA ASN A 22 6.01 25.89 -22.51
C ASN A 22 6.22 24.50 -21.88
N THR A 23 5.95 24.34 -20.57
CA THR A 23 6.12 23.09 -19.82
C THR A 23 7.44 22.36 -20.11
N VAL A 24 8.56 23.07 -19.97
CA VAL A 24 9.89 22.56 -20.38
C VAL A 24 10.33 21.40 -19.49
N SER A 25 10.72 20.27 -20.10
CA SER A 25 11.37 19.15 -19.42
C SER A 25 12.78 19.54 -18.97
N VAL A 26 13.05 19.39 -17.67
CA VAL A 26 14.35 19.65 -17.03
C VAL A 26 15.16 18.37 -16.92
N ALA A 27 14.50 17.23 -16.71
CA ALA A 27 15.14 15.94 -16.62
C ALA A 27 14.14 14.85 -17.01
N LYS A 28 14.45 14.14 -18.09
CA LYS A 28 13.64 13.05 -18.63
C LYS A 28 13.93 11.73 -17.94
N ASP A 29 12.98 10.82 -18.02
CA ASP A 29 13.15 9.42 -17.62
C ASP A 29 13.59 9.28 -16.15
N ILE A 30 12.95 10.04 -15.26
CA ILE A 30 13.28 10.08 -13.83
C ILE A 30 13.07 8.72 -13.18
N SER A 31 11.91 8.12 -13.45
CA SER A 31 11.54 6.81 -12.91
C SER A 31 10.71 6.03 -13.92
N GLN A 32 10.85 4.71 -13.92
CA GLN A 32 9.86 3.82 -14.54
C GLN A 32 8.73 3.61 -13.52
N VAL A 33 7.48 3.72 -13.95
CA VAL A 33 6.32 3.64 -13.05
C VAL A 33 5.64 2.29 -13.17
N VAL A 34 5.44 1.61 -12.03
CA VAL A 34 4.82 0.29 -11.93
C VAL A 34 3.63 0.34 -10.97
N GLU A 35 2.50 -0.28 -11.31
CA GLU A 35 1.33 -0.40 -10.42
C GLU A 35 0.79 -1.84 -10.38
N PHE A 36 0.38 -2.28 -9.19
CA PHE A 36 -0.34 -3.55 -8.98
C PHE A 36 -1.82 -3.44 -9.34
N LYS A 37 -2.13 -2.94 -10.53
CA LYS A 37 -3.51 -2.72 -10.98
C LYS A 37 -3.98 -3.91 -11.80
N THR A 38 -5.06 -4.54 -11.34
CA THR A 38 -5.81 -5.54 -12.11
C THR A 38 -6.76 -4.86 -13.10
N GLY A 39 -7.21 -5.61 -14.12
CA GLY A 39 -8.39 -5.24 -14.89
C GLY A 39 -9.61 -4.97 -14.00
N GLY A 40 -10.59 -4.24 -14.53
CA GLY A 40 -11.88 -4.08 -13.85
C GLY A 40 -12.66 -5.41 -13.80
N TRP A 41 -13.72 -5.50 -13.01
CA TRP A 41 -14.52 -6.73 -12.87
C TRP A 41 -15.05 -7.32 -14.20
N SER A 42 -15.21 -6.47 -15.23
CA SER A 42 -15.62 -6.87 -16.58
C SER A 42 -14.47 -7.27 -17.51
N ASP A 43 -13.22 -7.00 -17.12
CA ASP A 43 -12.03 -7.30 -17.93
C ASP A 43 -11.57 -8.73 -17.66
N ARG A 44 -11.81 -9.61 -18.63
CA ARG A 44 -11.41 -11.01 -18.56
C ARG A 44 -10.03 -11.26 -19.15
N GLY A 45 -9.34 -10.22 -19.61
CA GLY A 45 -7.98 -10.32 -20.11
C GLY A 45 -7.00 -10.68 -19.00
N TYR A 46 -5.95 -11.41 -19.37
CA TYR A 46 -4.84 -11.65 -18.47
C TYR A 46 -3.97 -10.38 -18.35
N PRO A 47 -3.50 -10.01 -17.15
CA PRO A 47 -3.85 -10.60 -15.85
C PRO A 47 -5.11 -9.97 -15.22
N ASN A 48 -5.94 -10.77 -14.54
CA ASN A 48 -7.13 -10.29 -13.83
C ASN A 48 -7.05 -10.38 -12.30
N SER A 49 -5.93 -10.85 -11.77
CA SER A 49 -5.67 -10.99 -10.33
C SER A 49 -4.35 -10.31 -9.92
N LEU A 50 -4.17 -10.08 -8.60
CA LEU A 50 -2.89 -9.58 -8.09
C LEU A 50 -1.74 -10.55 -8.36
N LEU A 51 -2.03 -11.85 -8.28
CA LEU A 51 -1.12 -12.96 -8.62
C LEU A 51 -0.57 -12.80 -10.04
N GLY A 52 -1.46 -12.69 -11.03
CA GLY A 52 -1.08 -12.52 -12.44
C GLY A 52 -0.35 -11.20 -12.70
N VAL A 53 -0.76 -10.10 -12.05
CA VAL A 53 -0.05 -8.82 -12.19
C VAL A 53 1.40 -8.92 -11.71
N ILE A 54 1.63 -9.58 -10.57
CA ILE A 54 3.00 -9.80 -10.06
C ILE A 54 3.79 -10.70 -11.00
N ALA A 55 3.19 -11.78 -11.51
CA ALA A 55 3.85 -12.66 -12.47
C ALA A 55 4.24 -11.92 -13.76
N VAL A 56 3.36 -11.09 -14.30
CA VAL A 56 3.67 -10.22 -15.46
C VAL A 56 4.82 -9.27 -15.15
N ILE A 57 4.84 -8.64 -13.97
CA ILE A 57 5.95 -7.77 -13.56
C ILE A 57 7.27 -8.54 -13.59
N ARG A 58 7.31 -9.73 -12.97
CA ARG A 58 8.51 -10.57 -12.94
C ARG A 58 8.96 -11.02 -14.31
N GLN A 59 8.05 -11.58 -15.10
CA GLN A 59 8.35 -12.05 -16.45
C GLN A 59 8.89 -10.90 -17.31
N THR A 60 8.32 -9.70 -17.18
CA THR A 60 8.77 -8.53 -17.95
C THR A 60 10.18 -8.09 -17.55
N PHE A 61 10.55 -8.15 -16.27
CA PHE A 61 11.94 -7.87 -15.85
C PHE A 61 12.91 -8.94 -16.34
N LEU A 62 12.55 -10.23 -16.27
CA LEU A 62 13.34 -11.32 -16.85
C LEU A 62 13.54 -11.15 -18.36
N ASP A 63 12.48 -10.74 -19.07
CA ASP A 63 12.51 -10.47 -20.50
C ASP A 63 13.40 -9.28 -20.84
N ALA A 64 13.38 -8.23 -20.02
CA ALA A 64 14.22 -7.06 -20.20
C ALA A 64 15.70 -7.37 -20.01
N GLU A 65 16.04 -8.17 -18.99
CA GLU A 65 17.40 -8.67 -18.76
C GLU A 65 17.86 -9.56 -19.92
N TRP A 66 17.01 -10.51 -20.34
CA TRP A 66 17.27 -11.37 -21.49
C TRP A 66 17.50 -10.56 -22.77
N TYR A 67 16.70 -9.51 -23.00
CA TYR A 67 16.78 -8.66 -24.18
C TYR A 67 18.12 -7.90 -24.22
N GLN A 68 18.52 -7.26 -23.12
CA GLN A 68 19.80 -6.55 -23.02
C GLN A 68 20.99 -7.51 -23.24
N LYS A 69 20.98 -8.65 -22.56
CA LYS A 69 22.03 -9.68 -22.71
C LYS A 69 22.10 -10.21 -24.14
N SER A 70 20.97 -10.37 -24.80
CA SER A 70 20.91 -10.84 -26.19
C SER A 70 21.48 -9.80 -27.15
N LEU A 71 21.17 -8.51 -26.98
CA LEU A 71 21.79 -7.44 -27.79
C LEU A 71 23.31 -7.39 -27.61
N ASP A 72 23.81 -7.53 -26.39
CA ASP A 72 25.25 -7.56 -26.10
C ASP A 72 25.95 -8.74 -26.79
N ILE A 73 25.32 -9.92 -26.80
CA ILE A 73 25.86 -11.12 -27.46
C ILE A 73 25.84 -10.95 -28.98
N ILE A 74 24.72 -10.50 -29.56
CA ILE A 74 24.59 -10.26 -31.00
C ILE A 74 25.63 -9.23 -31.46
N GLY A 75 25.82 -8.15 -30.71
CA GLY A 75 26.83 -7.13 -31.02
C GLY A 75 28.26 -7.68 -31.02
N LYS A 76 28.57 -8.70 -30.20
CA LYS A 76 29.88 -9.35 -30.13
C LYS A 76 30.05 -10.49 -31.14
N TYR A 77 28.98 -11.20 -31.46
CA TYR A 77 28.97 -12.41 -32.29
C TYR A 77 27.84 -12.39 -33.33
N PRO A 78 27.81 -11.40 -34.25
CA PRO A 78 26.70 -11.24 -35.19
C PRO A 78 26.56 -12.38 -36.21
N GLU A 79 27.66 -13.06 -36.56
CA GLU A 79 27.64 -14.18 -37.51
C GLU A 79 27.10 -15.49 -36.89
N GLU A 80 27.02 -15.56 -35.56
CA GLU A 80 26.60 -16.77 -34.84
C GLU A 80 25.16 -16.65 -34.32
N ASN A 81 24.49 -15.51 -34.51
CA ASN A 81 23.15 -15.24 -33.99
C ASN A 81 22.25 -14.56 -35.02
N GLU A 82 21.01 -15.01 -35.07
CA GLU A 82 19.96 -14.30 -35.79
C GLU A 82 19.58 -13.00 -35.05
N PRO A 83 19.27 -11.91 -35.76
CA PRO A 83 18.75 -10.69 -35.16
C PRO A 83 17.44 -10.94 -34.42
N ILE A 84 17.32 -10.40 -33.21
CA ILE A 84 16.05 -10.38 -32.47
C ILE A 84 15.20 -9.17 -32.88
N PRO A 85 13.85 -9.26 -32.84
CA PRO A 85 12.98 -8.13 -33.12
C PRO A 85 13.27 -6.92 -32.20
N LEU A 86 13.15 -5.72 -32.75
CA LEU A 86 13.26 -4.49 -31.97
C LEU A 86 12.10 -4.42 -30.95
N ASN A 87 12.45 -4.30 -29.67
CA ASN A 87 11.50 -4.08 -28.58
C ASN A 87 11.97 -2.89 -27.71
N PRO A 88 11.49 -1.67 -28.01
CA PRO A 88 11.91 -0.47 -27.28
C PRO A 88 11.55 -0.56 -25.78
N SER A 89 10.44 -1.20 -25.42
CA SER A 89 10.00 -1.30 -24.03
C SER A 89 10.96 -2.15 -23.19
N LEU A 90 11.38 -3.31 -23.70
CA LEU A 90 12.35 -4.17 -23.01
C LEU A 90 13.73 -3.54 -22.96
N TYR A 91 14.15 -2.85 -24.03
CA TYR A 91 15.39 -2.09 -24.03
C TYR A 91 15.42 -1.06 -22.91
N GLU A 92 14.41 -0.19 -22.85
CA GLU A 92 14.31 0.87 -21.85
C GLU A 92 14.18 0.31 -20.43
N LEU A 93 13.37 -0.74 -20.22
CA LEU A 93 13.26 -1.34 -18.89
C LEU A 93 14.58 -1.97 -18.43
N GLY A 94 15.29 -2.64 -19.35
CA GLY A 94 16.61 -3.22 -19.07
C GLY A 94 17.67 -2.16 -18.77
N ASP A 95 17.59 -0.98 -19.40
CA ASP A 95 18.42 0.18 -19.04
C ASP A 95 18.17 0.63 -17.61
N PHE A 96 16.90 0.74 -17.20
CA PHE A 96 16.51 1.11 -15.84
C PHE A 96 17.03 0.11 -14.81
N GLN A 97 16.90 -1.19 -15.09
CA GLN A 97 17.41 -2.25 -14.23
C GLN A 97 18.94 -2.20 -14.11
N THR A 98 19.65 -2.22 -15.25
CA THR A 98 21.12 -2.30 -15.30
C THR A 98 21.79 -1.06 -14.70
N LYS A 99 21.23 0.14 -14.97
CA LYS A 99 21.75 1.40 -14.42
C LYS A 99 21.18 1.75 -13.04
N ARG A 100 20.38 0.86 -12.43
CA ARG A 100 19.71 1.06 -11.14
C ARG A 100 18.97 2.40 -11.05
N ARG A 101 18.29 2.78 -12.13
CA ARG A 101 17.46 3.97 -12.17
C ARG A 101 16.19 3.73 -11.34
N PRO A 102 15.57 4.78 -10.78
CA PRO A 102 14.39 4.64 -9.94
C PRO A 102 13.24 3.87 -10.60
N ILE A 103 12.66 2.91 -9.86
CA ILE A 103 11.39 2.26 -10.18
C ILE A 103 10.36 2.71 -9.15
N LEU A 104 9.40 3.53 -9.58
CA LEU A 104 8.33 4.03 -8.73
C LEU A 104 7.18 3.04 -8.71
N PHE A 105 7.00 2.36 -7.58
CA PHE A 105 5.86 1.50 -7.33
C PHE A 105 4.69 2.28 -6.74
N MET A 106 3.54 2.16 -7.37
CA MET A 106 2.29 2.77 -6.93
C MET A 106 1.61 1.88 -5.88
N THR A 107 1.78 2.21 -4.60
CA THR A 107 1.22 1.41 -3.48
C THR A 107 -0.08 2.03 -2.95
N ARG A 108 -0.94 1.21 -2.34
CA ARG A 108 -2.24 1.63 -1.77
C ARG A 108 -2.43 1.19 -0.32
N GLU A 109 -1.56 0.31 0.16
CA GLU A 109 -1.57 -0.28 1.49
C GLU A 109 -0.16 -0.83 1.79
N GLU A 110 0.11 -1.15 3.05
CA GLU A 110 1.40 -1.53 3.61
C GLU A 110 2.01 -2.81 3.00
N HIS A 111 1.21 -3.86 2.77
CA HIS A 111 1.67 -5.07 2.07
C HIS A 111 2.01 -4.77 0.61
N GLY A 112 1.42 -3.73 0.02
CA GLY A 112 1.76 -3.24 -1.32
C GLY A 112 3.19 -2.74 -1.35
N ALA A 113 3.62 -2.00 -0.32
CA ALA A 113 5.01 -1.61 -0.15
C ALA A 113 5.92 -2.82 0.04
N LEU A 114 5.56 -3.77 0.92
CA LEU A 114 6.37 -4.97 1.14
C LEU A 114 6.54 -5.82 -0.14
N ARG A 115 5.48 -5.98 -0.94
CA ARG A 115 5.53 -6.66 -2.24
C ARG A 115 6.43 -5.94 -3.23
N SER A 116 6.35 -4.60 -3.31
CA SER A 116 7.25 -3.80 -4.14
C SER A 116 8.71 -3.98 -3.76
N LEU A 117 9.02 -3.92 -2.47
CA LEU A 117 10.38 -4.09 -1.96
C LEU A 117 10.91 -5.50 -2.19
N LYS A 118 10.06 -6.53 -2.07
CA LYS A 118 10.43 -7.91 -2.42
C LYS A 118 10.79 -8.08 -3.90
N ILE A 119 10.02 -7.49 -4.81
CA ILE A 119 10.34 -7.47 -6.25
C ILE A 119 11.62 -6.67 -6.50
N ALA A 120 11.80 -5.55 -5.81
CA ALA A 120 13.00 -4.75 -5.94
C ALA A 120 14.26 -5.50 -5.52
N ASP A 121 14.20 -6.27 -4.43
CA ASP A 121 15.30 -7.14 -4.00
C ASP A 121 15.59 -8.25 -5.03
N GLU A 122 14.53 -8.96 -5.47
CA GLU A 122 14.63 -10.06 -6.44
C GLU A 122 15.32 -9.67 -7.75
N PHE A 123 15.12 -8.43 -8.22
CA PHE A 123 15.70 -7.91 -9.47
C PHE A 123 16.77 -6.83 -9.26
N ASN A 124 17.24 -6.64 -8.02
CA ASN A 124 18.25 -5.64 -7.63
C ASN A 124 17.94 -4.20 -8.12
N LEU A 125 16.69 -3.79 -7.99
CA LEU A 125 16.17 -2.50 -8.44
C LEU A 125 16.52 -1.35 -7.47
N ASN A 126 16.17 -0.13 -7.86
CA ASN A 126 16.21 1.05 -6.99
C ASN A 126 14.76 1.46 -6.66
N PRO A 127 14.20 1.00 -5.53
CA PRO A 127 12.78 1.15 -5.26
C PRO A 127 12.44 2.57 -4.80
N TRP A 128 11.47 3.18 -5.48
CA TRP A 128 10.70 4.31 -4.99
C TRP A 128 9.28 3.85 -4.68
N LEU A 129 8.66 4.42 -3.65
CA LEU A 129 7.29 4.11 -3.28
C LEU A 129 6.41 5.35 -3.42
N PHE A 130 5.28 5.21 -4.08
CA PHE A 130 4.17 6.16 -3.89
C PHE A 130 3.46 5.75 -2.61
N GLY A 131 3.56 6.58 -1.57
CA GLY A 131 3.11 6.24 -0.22
C GLY A 131 1.60 6.05 -0.15
N SER A 132 1.21 5.00 0.56
CA SER A 132 -0.17 4.63 0.87
C SER A 132 -0.75 5.41 2.06
N GLY A 133 0.11 5.89 2.97
CA GLY A 133 -0.30 6.47 4.24
C GLY A 133 -0.25 5.49 5.43
N TYR A 134 0.07 4.21 5.17
CA TYR A 134 0.10 3.12 6.15
C TYR A 134 1.50 2.64 6.52
N GLU A 135 2.55 3.27 5.99
CA GLU A 135 3.95 2.83 6.13
C GLU A 135 4.36 2.66 7.60
N TYR A 136 3.85 3.52 8.48
CA TYR A 136 4.06 3.46 9.93
C TYR A 136 3.74 2.11 10.59
N ARG A 137 2.95 1.24 9.94
CA ARG A 137 2.59 -0.09 10.44
C ARG A 137 3.63 -1.17 10.13
N ARG A 138 4.57 -0.92 9.21
CA ARG A 138 5.60 -1.87 8.74
C ARG A 138 6.94 -1.17 8.54
N MET A 139 7.27 -0.25 9.44
CA MET A 139 8.47 0.58 9.29
C MET A 139 9.76 -0.23 9.38
N ASP A 140 9.78 -1.25 10.23
CA ASP A 140 10.96 -2.10 10.41
C ASP A 140 11.31 -2.74 9.07
N GLU A 141 10.35 -3.41 8.41
CA GLU A 141 10.58 -4.05 7.12
C GLU A 141 10.79 -3.05 5.97
N ILE A 142 10.07 -1.91 5.96
CA ILE A 142 10.23 -0.89 4.90
C ILE A 142 11.61 -0.23 4.98
N SER A 143 12.14 -0.03 6.18
CA SER A 143 13.41 0.69 6.38
C SER A 143 14.64 -0.09 5.91
N GLU A 144 14.56 -1.43 5.84
CA GLU A 144 15.67 -2.31 5.43
C GLU A 144 16.23 -1.97 4.04
N GLN A 145 15.38 -1.53 3.11
CA GLN A 145 15.78 -1.20 1.74
C GLN A 145 15.95 0.31 1.48
N ASN A 146 15.71 1.15 2.49
CA ASN A 146 15.80 2.61 2.42
C ASN A 146 15.17 3.24 1.16
N PRO A 147 13.90 2.95 0.82
CA PRO A 147 13.27 3.47 -0.39
C PRO A 147 13.05 5.00 -0.30
N PHE A 148 13.07 5.68 -1.45
CA PHE A 148 12.57 7.05 -1.52
C PHE A 148 11.04 7.06 -1.64
N ILE A 149 10.35 7.76 -0.73
CA ILE A 149 8.88 7.72 -0.64
C ILE A 149 8.25 9.04 -1.11
N ILE A 150 7.21 8.98 -1.93
CA ILE A 150 6.42 10.13 -2.38
C ILE A 150 5.06 10.09 -1.68
N PHE A 151 4.87 10.93 -0.66
CA PHE A 151 3.63 10.95 0.12
C PHE A 151 2.58 11.89 -0.46
N PRO A 152 1.38 11.38 -0.78
CA PRO A 152 0.22 12.25 -0.88
C PRO A 152 -0.13 12.80 0.50
N LEU A 153 -0.27 14.12 0.64
CA LEU A 153 -0.82 14.74 1.85
C LEU A 153 -2.34 14.59 1.91
N ASP A 154 -2.86 13.38 1.75
CA ASP A 154 -4.28 13.05 1.67
C ASP A 154 -4.69 12.17 2.85
N PHE A 155 -5.01 12.82 3.97
CA PHE A 155 -5.33 12.13 5.22
C PHE A 155 -6.82 11.75 5.30
N PRO A 156 -7.16 10.65 5.99
CA PRO A 156 -8.54 10.26 6.25
C PRO A 156 -9.38 11.40 6.86
N ALA A 157 -10.65 11.49 6.43
CA ALA A 157 -11.60 12.45 6.97
C ALA A 157 -11.97 12.10 8.41
N LYS A 158 -12.35 13.12 9.20
CA LYS A 158 -12.76 12.92 10.59
C LYS A 158 -13.98 11.98 10.69
N PRO A 159 -13.89 10.85 11.43
CA PRO A 159 -15.00 9.95 11.67
C PRO A 159 -16.17 10.64 12.35
N ARG A 160 -17.39 10.24 11.98
CA ARG A 160 -18.63 10.76 12.57
C ARG A 160 -19.09 9.85 13.71
N VAL A 161 -18.61 10.13 14.92
CA VAL A 161 -18.89 9.32 16.12
C VAL A 161 -19.96 9.91 17.04
N ASN A 162 -20.53 11.07 16.69
CA ASN A 162 -21.57 11.71 17.50
C ASN A 162 -22.93 11.01 17.39
N ASP A 163 -23.11 10.17 16.37
CA ASP A 163 -24.30 9.35 16.16
C ASP A 163 -23.91 7.89 16.48
N PRO A 164 -24.55 7.24 17.47
CA PRO A 164 -24.21 5.86 17.85
C PRO A 164 -24.34 4.84 16.71
N TYR A 165 -25.31 5.01 15.80
CA TYR A 165 -25.51 4.07 14.69
C TYR A 165 -24.41 4.20 13.63
N ILE A 166 -23.93 5.42 13.40
CA ILE A 166 -22.79 5.67 12.51
C ILE A 166 -21.48 5.24 13.20
N ALA A 167 -21.36 5.49 14.52
CA ALA A 167 -20.17 5.14 15.28
C ALA A 167 -19.86 3.64 15.21
N MET A 168 -20.88 2.77 15.29
CA MET A 168 -20.72 1.31 15.18
C MET A 168 -20.22 0.83 13.80
N GLN A 169 -20.24 1.68 12.78
CA GLN A 169 -19.72 1.34 11.45
C GLN A 169 -18.21 1.55 11.31
N TYR A 170 -17.59 2.27 12.25
CA TYR A 170 -16.14 2.48 12.24
C TYR A 170 -15.43 1.40 13.03
N SER A 171 -14.48 0.72 12.40
CA SER A 171 -13.60 -0.21 13.11
C SER A 171 -12.60 0.54 13.99
N THR A 172 -12.11 -0.09 15.06
CA THR A 172 -11.01 0.45 15.87
C THR A 172 -9.80 0.81 15.01
N GLU A 173 -9.50 -0.02 14.01
CA GLU A 173 -8.44 0.21 13.04
C GLU A 173 -8.62 1.52 12.25
N GLN A 174 -9.83 1.80 11.76
CA GLN A 174 -10.14 3.03 11.03
C GLN A 174 -10.03 4.28 11.92
N LEU A 175 -10.46 4.18 13.18
CA LEU A 175 -10.36 5.27 14.15
C LEU A 175 -8.89 5.58 14.48
N LYS A 176 -8.07 4.54 14.70
CA LYS A 176 -6.62 4.68 14.95
C LYS A 176 -5.90 5.23 13.73
N HIS A 177 -6.20 4.71 12.53
CA HIS A 177 -5.59 5.23 11.30
C HIS A 177 -5.96 6.70 11.06
N TRP A 178 -7.20 7.11 11.36
CA TRP A 178 -7.58 8.52 11.26
C TRP A 178 -6.68 9.44 12.08
N ASP A 179 -6.32 9.02 13.29
CA ASP A 179 -5.48 9.80 14.19
C ASP A 179 -3.98 9.70 13.82
N MET A 180 -3.48 8.51 13.49
CA MET A 180 -2.06 8.24 13.29
C MET A 180 -1.56 8.56 11.86
N ALA A 181 -2.41 8.58 10.84
CA ALA A 181 -2.00 8.81 9.45
C ALA A 181 -1.17 10.09 9.24
N PRO A 182 -1.47 11.23 9.89
CA PRO A 182 -0.62 12.42 9.81
C PRO A 182 0.78 12.24 10.43
N ASP A 183 0.94 11.36 11.42
CA ASP A 183 2.20 11.10 12.12
C ASP A 183 3.12 10.18 11.30
N ASN A 184 2.56 9.46 10.32
CA ASN A 184 3.28 8.55 9.41
C ASN A 184 4.55 9.19 8.83
N ILE A 185 4.44 10.43 8.33
CA ILE A 185 5.56 11.13 7.70
C ILE A 185 6.69 11.43 8.69
N LYS A 186 6.34 11.73 9.95
CA LYS A 186 7.32 11.93 11.02
C LYS A 186 8.00 10.62 11.38
N LYS A 187 7.25 9.51 11.49
CA LYS A 187 7.80 8.17 11.75
C LYS A 187 8.77 7.72 10.64
N VAL A 188 8.42 7.99 9.39
CA VAL A 188 9.28 7.72 8.22
C VAL A 188 10.57 8.56 8.29
N TYR A 189 10.47 9.84 8.66
CA TYR A 189 11.63 10.69 8.87
C TYR A 189 12.53 10.19 10.01
N ASP A 190 11.94 9.78 11.14
CA ASP A 190 12.67 9.29 12.32
C ASP A 190 13.39 7.98 12.04
N ALA A 191 12.86 7.14 11.15
CA ALA A 191 13.53 5.94 10.62
C ALA A 191 14.68 6.27 9.65
N GLY A 192 14.98 7.55 9.40
CA GLY A 192 16.08 7.99 8.52
C GLY A 192 15.75 7.96 7.03
N LEU A 193 14.51 7.67 6.65
CA LEU A 193 14.09 7.59 5.25
C LEU A 193 13.86 8.97 4.65
N ARG A 194 14.20 9.10 3.37
CA ARG A 194 13.95 10.33 2.60
C ARG A 194 12.65 10.24 1.83
N PHE A 195 11.98 11.38 1.71
CA PHE A 195 10.69 11.45 1.06
C PHE A 195 10.45 12.78 0.36
N SER A 196 9.39 12.82 -0.45
CA SER A 196 8.81 14.06 -0.96
C SER A 196 7.31 14.10 -0.72
N LEU A 197 6.74 15.31 -0.78
CA LEU A 197 5.31 15.51 -0.59
C LEU A 197 4.65 15.90 -1.91
N THR A 198 3.49 15.31 -2.19
CA THR A 198 2.74 15.58 -3.41
C THR A 198 1.28 15.92 -3.12
N SER A 199 0.71 16.72 -4.01
CA SER A 199 -0.72 16.95 -4.05
C SER A 199 -1.46 15.97 -4.96
N GLY A 200 -0.79 14.94 -5.50
CA GLY A 200 -1.29 14.08 -6.58
C GLY A 200 -2.71 13.56 -6.39
N THR A 201 -2.99 12.91 -5.25
CA THR A 201 -4.28 12.26 -4.97
C THR A 201 -5.33 13.18 -4.33
N LEU A 202 -4.92 14.34 -3.80
CA LEU A 202 -5.83 15.27 -3.13
C LEU A 202 -7.00 15.66 -4.03
N LYS A 203 -8.23 15.34 -3.60
CA LYS A 203 -9.46 15.79 -4.27
C LYS A 203 -9.56 17.31 -4.29
N ASN A 204 -9.22 17.96 -3.17
CA ASN A 204 -9.21 19.41 -3.02
C ASN A 204 -7.80 19.94 -2.79
N LYS A 205 -7.16 20.46 -3.84
CA LYS A 205 -5.78 20.97 -3.76
C LYS A 205 -5.59 22.12 -2.74
N LYS A 206 -6.68 22.80 -2.32
CA LYS A 206 -6.63 23.83 -1.26
C LYS A 206 -6.30 23.26 0.12
N GLU A 207 -6.39 21.94 0.31
CA GLU A 207 -6.10 21.28 1.58
C GLU A 207 -4.60 21.02 1.77
N PHE A 208 -3.80 21.04 0.71
CA PHE A 208 -2.38 20.72 0.76
C PHE A 208 -1.63 21.49 1.86
N ARG A 209 -1.74 22.83 1.90
CA ARG A 209 -1.07 23.65 2.92
C ARG A 209 -1.66 23.46 4.33
N LYS A 210 -2.94 23.06 4.45
CA LYS A 210 -3.53 22.72 5.76
C LYS A 210 -2.95 21.41 6.28
N ASN A 211 -2.82 20.40 5.42
CA ASN A 211 -2.25 19.10 5.76
C ASN A 211 -0.74 19.20 6.00
N LEU A 212 -0.03 20.06 5.26
CA LEU A 212 1.37 20.40 5.53
C LEU A 212 1.55 21.05 6.90
N GLN A 213 0.66 21.97 7.28
CA GLN A 213 0.69 22.54 8.63
C GLN A 213 0.39 21.48 9.69
N LYS A 214 -0.56 20.58 9.44
CA LYS A 214 -0.94 19.50 10.37
C LYS A 214 0.26 18.59 10.72
N ILE A 215 1.03 18.13 9.73
CA ILE A 215 2.19 17.26 10.02
C ILE A 215 3.30 17.99 10.79
N ILE A 216 3.45 19.30 10.59
CA ILE A 216 4.39 20.12 11.37
C ILE A 216 3.93 20.24 12.82
N ASP A 217 2.63 20.40 13.05
CA ASP A 217 2.07 20.50 14.39
C ASP A 217 2.26 19.22 15.19
N ARG A 218 2.19 18.09 14.48
CA ARG A 218 2.41 16.75 15.01
C ARG A 218 3.88 16.35 15.06
N GLY A 219 4.79 17.32 14.89
CA GLY A 219 6.19 17.18 15.27
C GLY A 219 7.18 17.09 14.12
N LEU A 220 6.76 17.12 12.85
CA LEU A 220 7.70 17.22 11.73
C LEU A 220 8.42 18.58 11.74
N PRO A 221 9.76 18.64 11.78
CA PRO A 221 10.48 19.90 11.73
C PRO A 221 10.15 20.70 10.46
N GLN A 222 10.00 22.03 10.60
CA GLN A 222 9.57 22.89 9.51
C GLN A 222 10.58 22.94 8.35
N ASP A 223 11.86 22.85 8.65
CA ASP A 223 12.95 22.75 7.68
C ASP A 223 12.92 21.43 6.91
N VAL A 224 12.61 20.31 7.58
CA VAL A 224 12.38 19.00 6.93
C VAL A 224 11.14 19.03 6.05
N ALA A 225 10.05 19.67 6.49
CA ALA A 225 8.86 19.88 5.68
C ALA A 225 9.14 20.74 4.44
N LEU A 226 10.07 21.70 4.52
CA LEU A 226 10.53 22.46 3.36
C LEU A 226 11.43 21.61 2.44
N ALA A 227 12.36 20.85 3.03
CA ALA A 227 13.29 19.98 2.31
C ALA A 227 12.57 18.92 1.48
N SER A 228 11.49 18.33 2.01
CA SER A 228 10.66 17.35 1.28
C SER A 228 9.89 17.94 0.08
N LEU A 229 9.76 19.26 0.01
CA LEU A 229 9.21 19.98 -1.15
C LEU A 229 10.29 20.52 -2.09
N THR A 230 11.56 20.48 -1.68
CA THR A 230 12.66 21.18 -2.35
C THR A 230 13.91 20.30 -2.53
N THR A 231 14.77 20.22 -1.52
CA THR A 231 16.09 19.57 -1.63
C THR A 231 16.02 18.05 -1.74
N PHE A 232 15.15 17.38 -0.98
CA PHE A 232 15.04 15.91 -1.02
C PHE A 232 14.60 15.39 -2.41
N PRO A 233 13.50 15.87 -3.02
CA PRO A 233 13.15 15.46 -4.37
C PRO A 233 14.18 15.90 -5.41
N ALA A 234 14.81 17.07 -5.26
CA ALA A 234 15.83 17.52 -6.20
C ALA A 234 17.07 16.60 -6.21
N GLU A 235 17.47 16.10 -5.04
CA GLU A 235 18.58 15.14 -4.92
C GLU A 235 18.18 13.76 -5.45
N ALA A 236 17.02 13.24 -5.05
CA ALA A 236 16.52 11.95 -5.52
C ALA A 236 16.38 11.92 -7.06
N MET A 237 15.91 13.01 -7.67
CA MET A 237 15.74 13.14 -9.13
C MET A 237 17.03 13.57 -9.86
N GLY A 238 18.17 13.73 -9.18
CA GLY A 238 19.45 14.05 -9.81
C GLY A 238 19.59 15.49 -10.33
N VAL A 239 18.74 16.43 -9.89
CA VAL A 239 18.70 17.83 -10.35
C VAL A 239 19.12 18.85 -9.29
N SER A 240 19.71 18.38 -8.18
CA SER A 240 20.12 19.21 -7.04
C SER A 240 21.17 20.28 -7.36
N LYS A 241 21.81 20.23 -8.53
CA LYS A 241 22.76 21.25 -9.02
C LYS A 241 22.08 22.48 -9.61
N VAL A 242 20.80 22.39 -9.98
CA VAL A 242 20.05 23.47 -10.66
C VAL A 242 18.73 23.81 -9.98
N LEU A 243 18.20 22.93 -9.13
CA LEU A 243 16.92 23.06 -8.43
C LEU A 243 17.03 22.71 -6.94
N GLY A 244 16.04 23.16 -6.17
CA GLY A 244 15.86 22.79 -4.76
C GLY A 244 16.53 23.75 -3.75
N LYS A 245 17.37 24.68 -4.19
CA LYS A 245 18.03 25.68 -3.33
C LYS A 245 17.93 27.08 -3.93
N ILE A 246 18.01 28.10 -3.06
CA ILE A 246 18.21 29.49 -3.47
C ILE A 246 19.70 29.79 -3.33
N GLN A 247 20.42 29.71 -4.45
CA GLN A 247 21.87 29.89 -4.54
C GLN A 247 22.23 30.48 -5.91
N PRO A 248 23.32 31.28 -6.04
CA PRO A 248 23.81 31.71 -7.34
C PRO A 248 23.98 30.53 -8.32
N GLY A 249 23.50 30.70 -9.56
CA GLY A 249 23.54 29.67 -10.61
C GLY A 249 22.33 28.72 -10.66
N TYR A 250 21.46 28.73 -9.64
CA TYR A 250 20.24 27.91 -9.63
C TYR A 250 19.10 28.55 -10.40
N MET A 251 18.17 27.74 -10.89
CA MET A 251 16.96 28.22 -11.54
C MET A 251 16.09 28.99 -10.55
N ALA A 252 15.70 30.22 -10.91
CA ALA A 252 14.86 31.09 -10.08
C ALA A 252 13.38 30.65 -10.08
N ASN A 253 13.11 29.51 -9.44
CA ASN A 253 11.79 28.98 -9.14
C ASN A 253 11.42 29.34 -7.69
N LEU A 254 10.70 30.45 -7.49
CA LEU A 254 10.49 31.05 -6.17
C LEU A 254 9.00 31.18 -5.86
N VAL A 255 8.64 31.03 -4.58
CA VAL A 255 7.30 31.33 -4.09
C VAL A 255 7.41 32.51 -3.13
N VAL A 256 6.67 33.59 -3.42
CA VAL A 256 6.58 34.76 -2.54
C VAL A 256 5.22 34.76 -1.87
N ALA A 257 5.22 34.78 -0.54
CA ALA A 257 4.02 34.85 0.27
C ALA A 257 4.02 36.11 1.16
N ASP A 258 2.84 36.60 1.52
CA ASP A 258 2.67 37.76 2.42
C ASP A 258 2.74 37.40 3.93
N GLY A 259 3.28 36.23 4.23
CA GLY A 259 3.47 35.66 5.57
C GLY A 259 4.24 34.34 5.52
N ASN A 260 4.29 33.61 6.64
CA ASN A 260 4.92 32.28 6.68
C ASN A 260 4.20 31.33 5.68
N TYR A 261 4.96 30.68 4.80
CA TYR A 261 4.43 29.73 3.80
C TYR A 261 3.65 28.56 4.43
N PHE A 262 4.03 28.12 5.62
CA PHE A 262 3.37 27.01 6.30
C PHE A 262 2.03 27.40 6.91
N ASP A 263 1.79 28.69 7.20
CA ASP A 263 0.47 29.15 7.62
C ASP A 263 -0.49 29.13 6.42
N PRO A 264 -1.52 28.25 6.41
CA PRO A 264 -2.46 28.14 5.29
C PRO A 264 -3.27 29.41 5.04
N LYS A 265 -3.27 30.38 5.98
CA LYS A 265 -3.90 31.69 5.81
C LYS A 265 -3.03 32.70 5.07
N SER A 266 -1.70 32.50 5.01
CA SER A 266 -0.80 33.35 4.22
C SER A 266 -1.10 33.17 2.74
N ARG A 267 -1.13 34.25 1.97
CA ARG A 267 -1.42 34.23 0.55
C ARG A 267 -0.12 34.18 -0.24
N ILE A 268 -0.12 33.40 -1.31
CA ILE A 268 0.94 33.48 -2.31
C ILE A 268 0.65 34.72 -3.16
N THR A 269 1.58 35.67 -3.18
CA THR A 269 1.43 36.94 -3.90
C THR A 269 2.00 36.86 -5.32
N SER A 270 3.10 36.13 -5.47
CA SER A 270 3.73 35.89 -6.78
C SER A 270 4.51 34.58 -6.76
N ILE A 271 4.56 33.91 -7.90
CA ILE A 271 5.45 32.77 -8.16
C ILE A 271 6.44 33.21 -9.24
N TRP A 272 7.70 32.85 -9.10
CA TRP A 272 8.70 33.04 -10.13
C TRP A 272 9.00 31.69 -10.73
N LEU A 273 8.96 31.59 -12.06
CA LEU A 273 9.31 30.37 -12.79
C LEU A 273 10.41 30.71 -13.78
N SER A 274 11.58 30.10 -13.62
CA SER A 274 12.77 30.40 -14.42
C SER A 274 13.09 31.91 -14.49
N GLY A 275 12.83 32.66 -13.40
CA GLY A 275 13.07 34.10 -13.33
C GLY A 275 11.95 35.00 -13.89
N LYS A 276 10.85 34.45 -14.42
CA LYS A 276 9.67 35.23 -14.83
C LYS A 276 8.66 35.29 -13.69
N GLU A 277 8.23 36.51 -13.30
CA GLU A 277 7.18 36.71 -12.29
C GLU A 277 5.80 36.34 -12.87
N TYR A 278 5.07 35.50 -12.13
CA TYR A 278 3.66 35.22 -12.29
C TYR A 278 2.93 35.80 -11.09
N TYR A 279 2.30 36.95 -11.32
CA TYR A 279 1.53 37.66 -10.31
C TYR A 279 0.23 36.92 -9.99
N ILE A 280 -0.04 36.67 -8.71
CA ILE A 280 -1.23 35.93 -8.25
C ILE A 280 -2.18 36.85 -7.48
N ALA A 281 -1.65 37.63 -6.56
CA ALA A 281 -2.46 38.47 -5.69
C ALA A 281 -1.67 39.70 -5.24
N GLU A 282 -2.40 40.74 -4.86
CA GLU A 282 -1.80 41.97 -4.35
C GLU A 282 -0.88 41.68 -3.16
N ARG A 283 0.33 42.27 -3.23
CA ARG A 283 1.40 42.12 -2.25
C ARG A 283 1.00 42.56 -0.84
N TYR A 284 -0.09 43.33 -0.70
CA TYR A 284 -0.52 43.88 0.58
C TYR A 284 -2.05 43.81 0.73
N LYS A 285 -2.52 43.09 1.76
CA LYS A 285 -3.89 43.18 2.25
C LYS A 285 -3.88 43.91 3.59
N PRO A 286 -4.47 45.12 3.69
CA PRO A 286 -4.48 45.87 4.94
C PRO A 286 -5.31 45.13 6.00
N LYS A 287 -4.77 44.99 7.22
CA LYS A 287 -5.52 44.50 8.39
C LYS A 287 -6.08 45.70 9.13
N LEU A 288 -7.38 45.99 9.09
CA LEU A 288 -7.90 47.25 9.64
C LEU A 288 -8.20 47.22 11.15
N ALA A 289 -8.55 46.06 11.68
CA ALA A 289 -9.02 45.91 13.07
C ALA A 289 -8.01 46.47 14.10
N GLY A 290 -8.52 47.23 15.07
CA GLY A 290 -7.73 47.89 16.12
C GLY A 290 -8.12 49.36 16.30
N LYS A 291 -7.37 50.04 17.16
CA LYS A 291 -7.53 51.48 17.41
C LYS A 291 -6.59 52.30 16.56
N TRP A 292 -7.07 53.47 16.15
CA TRP A 292 -6.41 54.42 15.27
C TRP A 292 -6.64 55.84 15.78
N SER A 293 -5.62 56.67 15.70
CA SER A 293 -5.70 58.11 15.93
C SER A 293 -5.97 58.79 14.60
N LEU A 294 -7.17 59.34 14.42
CA LEU A 294 -7.61 60.07 13.24
C LEU A 294 -7.37 61.59 13.42
N GLU A 295 -6.55 62.17 12.57
CA GLU A 295 -6.23 63.59 12.50
C GLU A 295 -7.01 64.24 11.34
N ILE A 296 -7.79 65.29 11.63
CA ILE A 296 -8.47 66.14 10.63
C ILE A 296 -8.13 67.60 10.97
N GLY A 297 -7.33 68.26 10.13
CA GLY A 297 -6.80 69.59 10.44
C GLY A 297 -5.90 69.57 11.69
N LYS A 298 -6.23 70.37 12.72
CA LYS A 298 -5.51 70.42 14.02
C LYS A 298 -6.16 69.60 15.14
N LYS A 299 -7.20 68.80 14.82
CA LYS A 299 -7.95 68.00 15.79
C LYS A 299 -7.68 66.52 15.61
N THR A 300 -7.65 65.80 16.72
CA THR A 300 -7.42 64.35 16.79
C THR A 300 -8.64 63.66 17.39
N TYR A 301 -8.99 62.50 16.84
CA TYR A 301 -10.15 61.69 17.19
C TYR A 301 -9.74 60.22 17.32
N ASP A 302 -10.44 59.46 18.16
CA ASP A 302 -10.19 58.02 18.29
C ASP A 302 -11.08 57.23 17.35
N LEU A 303 -10.49 56.55 16.39
CA LEU A 303 -11.15 55.71 15.41
C LEU A 303 -10.88 54.23 15.73
N GLU A 304 -11.92 53.46 15.97
CA GLU A 304 -11.81 52.03 16.27
C GLU A 304 -12.52 51.22 15.19
N PHE A 305 -11.80 50.26 14.61
CA PHE A 305 -12.39 49.21 13.78
C PHE A 305 -12.44 47.92 14.58
N SER A 306 -13.64 47.42 14.86
CA SER A 306 -13.87 46.25 15.69
C SER A 306 -14.71 45.20 14.96
N ILE A 307 -14.69 43.97 15.46
CA ILE A 307 -15.52 42.89 14.92
C ILE A 307 -16.98 43.16 15.34
N PRO A 308 -17.97 42.99 14.44
CA PRO A 308 -19.38 43.13 14.77
C PRO A 308 -19.78 42.33 16.00
N SER A 309 -20.66 42.90 16.84
CA SER A 309 -21.08 42.27 18.10
C SER A 309 -21.70 40.88 17.90
N SER A 310 -22.40 40.66 16.79
CA SER A 310 -22.95 39.36 16.37
C SER A 310 -21.89 38.29 16.10
N TYR A 311 -20.68 38.70 15.73
CA TYR A 311 -19.55 37.79 15.46
C TYR A 311 -18.72 37.55 16.72
N LYS A 312 -18.79 38.44 17.73
CA LYS A 312 -17.96 38.39 18.95
C LYS A 312 -18.17 37.15 19.82
N LYS A 313 -19.26 36.38 19.69
CA LYS A 313 -19.46 35.16 20.50
C LYS A 313 -18.79 33.93 19.90
N ASP A 314 -18.71 33.83 18.57
CA ASP A 314 -18.19 32.64 17.87
C ASP A 314 -16.72 32.83 17.42
N LYS A 315 -15.82 31.92 17.81
CA LYS A 315 -14.38 31.98 17.48
C LYS A 315 -14.12 31.89 15.97
N LYS A 316 -14.86 31.07 15.22
CA LYS A 316 -14.74 30.94 13.76
C LYS A 316 -15.22 32.21 13.06
N LEU A 317 -16.38 32.75 13.46
CA LEU A 317 -16.91 33.99 12.88
C LEU A 317 -15.96 35.17 13.14
N ARG A 318 -15.38 35.29 14.34
CA ARG A 318 -14.33 36.30 14.63
C ARG A 318 -13.13 36.18 13.69
N GLN A 319 -12.64 34.96 13.47
CA GLN A 319 -11.52 34.74 12.56
C GLN A 319 -11.85 35.11 11.12
N VAL A 320 -13.04 34.76 10.63
CA VAL A 320 -13.50 35.13 9.29
C VAL A 320 -13.62 36.65 9.16
N ALA A 321 -14.19 37.32 10.15
CA ALA A 321 -14.35 38.77 10.16
C ALA A 321 -12.99 39.49 10.07
N LEU A 322 -12.02 39.08 10.89
CA LEU A 322 -10.64 39.62 10.85
C LEU A 322 -9.92 39.33 9.53
N ALA A 323 -10.09 38.13 8.96
CA ALA A 323 -9.44 37.74 7.70
C ALA A 323 -10.02 38.45 6.48
N THR A 324 -11.30 38.84 6.53
CA THR A 324 -12.04 39.47 5.42
C THR A 324 -12.24 40.97 5.60
N ASN A 325 -11.79 41.55 6.72
CA ASN A 325 -12.10 42.91 7.15
C ASN A 325 -13.62 43.21 7.18
N LYS A 326 -14.47 42.24 7.52
CA LYS A 326 -15.86 42.50 7.88
C LYS A 326 -15.90 43.11 9.28
N LEU A 327 -15.76 44.43 9.35
CA LEU A 327 -15.60 45.19 10.58
C LEU A 327 -16.74 46.20 10.72
N GLU A 328 -17.03 46.57 11.96
CA GLU A 328 -17.76 47.78 12.30
C GLU A 328 -16.74 48.85 12.68
N GLY A 329 -17.03 50.10 12.33
CA GLY A 329 -16.23 51.24 12.73
C GLY A 329 -17.00 52.13 13.69
N LYS A 330 -16.31 52.67 14.68
CA LYS A 330 -16.81 53.78 15.49
C LYS A 330 -15.74 54.85 15.64
N LEU A 331 -16.17 56.08 15.75
CA LEU A 331 -15.33 57.23 16.06
C LEU A 331 -15.78 57.84 17.38
N VAL A 332 -14.83 58.11 18.27
CA VAL A 332 -15.06 58.64 19.61
C VAL A 332 -14.46 60.05 19.68
N PHE A 333 -15.27 61.01 20.17
CA PHE A 333 -14.87 62.39 20.39
C PHE A 333 -15.55 62.97 21.64
N GLY A 334 -14.77 63.22 22.69
CA GLY A 334 -15.35 63.57 24.00
C GLY A 334 -16.23 62.43 24.51
N ASP A 335 -17.48 62.75 24.88
CA ASP A 335 -18.48 61.77 25.33
C ASP A 335 -19.37 61.21 24.18
N GLU A 336 -19.16 61.68 22.94
CA GLU A 336 -19.96 61.25 21.78
C GLU A 336 -19.31 60.08 21.02
N ILE A 337 -20.12 59.10 20.63
CA ILE A 337 -19.73 57.94 19.81
C ILE A 337 -20.52 57.96 18.50
N LEU A 338 -19.81 58.04 17.38
CA LEU A 338 -20.39 58.03 16.04
C LEU A 338 -20.06 56.71 15.33
N ASN A 339 -21.08 55.97 14.91
CA ASN A 339 -20.90 54.73 14.15
C ASN A 339 -20.66 55.03 12.66
N LEU A 340 -19.70 54.31 12.07
CA LEU A 340 -19.41 54.38 10.64
C LEU A 340 -20.53 53.68 9.86
N ILE A 341 -20.98 54.34 8.79
CA ILE A 341 -22.01 53.86 7.86
C ILE A 341 -21.34 53.51 6.53
N ASP A 342 -21.78 52.45 5.86
CA ASP A 342 -21.30 52.07 4.52
C ASP A 342 -19.76 51.87 4.46
N LEU A 343 -19.19 51.23 5.50
CA LEU A 343 -17.76 50.89 5.53
C LEU A 343 -17.45 49.86 4.44
N LYS A 344 -16.77 50.32 3.39
CA LYS A 344 -16.30 49.53 2.26
C LYS A 344 -14.79 49.51 2.23
N ILE A 345 -14.25 48.30 2.09
CA ILE A 345 -12.81 48.09 2.00
C ILE A 345 -12.58 47.28 0.74
N TYR A 346 -11.90 47.88 -0.22
CA TYR A 346 -11.55 47.25 -1.47
C TYR A 346 -10.06 47.46 -1.72
N ASN A 347 -9.31 46.36 -1.77
CA ASN A 347 -7.85 46.34 -1.89
C ASN A 347 -7.17 47.18 -0.79
N ALA A 348 -6.44 48.23 -1.16
CA ALA A 348 -5.83 49.18 -0.24
C ALA A 348 -6.66 50.45 -0.02
N THR A 349 -7.92 50.49 -0.47
CA THR A 349 -8.81 51.65 -0.36
C THR A 349 -9.87 51.39 0.71
N ILE A 350 -10.16 52.43 1.49
CA ILE A 350 -11.23 52.44 2.48
C ILE A 350 -12.18 53.60 2.18
N GLU A 351 -13.47 53.30 2.22
CA GLU A 351 -14.55 54.27 2.13
C GLU A 351 -15.51 54.05 3.29
N PHE A 352 -15.95 55.12 3.94
CA PHE A 352 -17.01 55.07 4.96
C PHE A 352 -17.68 56.43 5.10
N LYS A 353 -18.85 56.46 5.71
CA LYS A 353 -19.61 57.67 5.98
C LYS A 353 -19.82 57.87 7.47
N LEU A 354 -19.88 59.11 7.92
CA LEU A 354 -20.21 59.49 9.28
C LEU A 354 -21.33 60.53 9.26
N LYS A 355 -22.35 60.34 10.09
CA LYS A 355 -23.42 61.32 10.33
C LYS A 355 -23.14 61.99 11.68
N GLY A 356 -22.85 63.29 11.67
CA GLY A 356 -22.64 64.03 12.93
C GLY A 356 -21.81 65.31 12.77
N THR A 357 -21.72 66.07 13.85
CA THR A 357 -21.25 67.46 13.90
C THR A 357 -19.72 67.61 13.97
N LEU A 358 -18.96 66.70 13.34
CA LEU A 358 -17.49 66.60 13.46
C LEU A 358 -16.73 67.87 13.02
N LEU A 359 -17.40 68.74 12.26
CA LEU A 359 -16.88 69.99 11.69
C LEU A 359 -17.78 71.20 11.97
N LYS A 360 -18.60 71.17 13.04
CA LYS A 360 -19.63 72.19 13.35
C LYS A 360 -20.74 72.30 12.26
N GLN A 361 -20.95 71.24 11.49
CA GLN A 361 -21.99 71.14 10.48
C GLN A 361 -22.73 69.82 10.67
N ASP A 362 -24.06 69.85 10.70
CA ASP A 362 -24.88 68.65 10.72
C ASP A 362 -25.03 68.11 9.29
N ALA A 363 -24.01 67.38 8.84
CA ALA A 363 -23.91 66.88 7.47
C ALA A 363 -23.36 65.45 7.43
N MET A 364 -23.64 64.73 6.33
CA MET A 364 -23.08 63.42 6.07
C MET A 364 -21.67 63.58 5.48
N LEU A 365 -20.64 63.15 6.22
CA LEU A 365 -19.26 63.20 5.77
C LEU A 365 -18.84 61.87 5.14
N ALA A 366 -18.43 61.87 3.87
CA ALA A 366 -17.90 60.70 3.18
C ALA A 366 -16.37 60.72 3.19
N PHE A 367 -15.77 59.70 3.79
CA PHE A 367 -14.33 59.50 3.86
C PHE A 367 -13.90 58.54 2.75
N LYS A 368 -12.85 58.92 2.02
CA LYS A 368 -12.19 58.04 1.04
C LYS A 368 -10.69 58.14 1.21
N GLY A 369 -10.03 57.03 1.53
CA GLY A 369 -8.60 57.01 1.80
C GLY A 369 -7.88 55.76 1.33
N LYS A 370 -6.56 55.84 1.29
CA LYS A 370 -5.65 54.73 0.97
C LYS A 370 -4.96 54.27 2.25
N ILE A 371 -4.87 52.95 2.42
CA ILE A 371 -4.26 52.28 3.56
C ILE A 371 -2.87 51.80 3.15
N VAL A 372 -1.86 52.23 3.89
CA VAL A 372 -0.48 51.78 3.72
C VAL A 372 0.09 51.44 5.10
N LYS A 373 0.31 50.14 5.35
CA LYS A 373 0.77 49.61 6.64
C LYS A 373 -0.16 50.03 7.80
N ASP A 374 0.32 50.91 8.67
CA ASP A 374 -0.37 51.38 9.88
C ASP A 374 -0.82 52.85 9.73
N ARG A 375 -1.01 53.31 8.48
CA ARG A 375 -1.49 54.65 8.15
C ARG A 375 -2.61 54.61 7.11
N ILE A 376 -3.63 55.42 7.32
CA ILE A 376 -4.69 55.72 6.34
C ILE A 376 -4.57 57.21 6.01
N SER A 377 -4.57 57.57 4.74
CA SER A 377 -4.60 58.97 4.32
C SER A 377 -5.60 59.17 3.19
N GLY A 378 -6.39 60.23 3.25
CA GLY A 378 -7.48 60.42 2.31
C GLY A 378 -8.13 61.79 2.35
N LYS A 379 -9.24 61.88 1.61
CA LYS A 379 -10.10 63.06 1.54
C LYS A 379 -11.44 62.82 2.22
N ILE A 380 -12.03 63.90 2.72
CA ILE A 380 -13.39 63.95 3.27
C ILE A 380 -14.22 64.84 2.36
N TYR A 381 -15.42 64.38 2.02
CA TYR A 381 -16.40 65.09 1.19
C TYR A 381 -17.66 65.36 2.02
N ASP A 382 -18.08 66.62 2.10
CA ASP A 382 -19.27 67.06 2.84
C ASP A 382 -20.47 67.41 1.93
N GLY A 383 -20.31 67.24 0.61
CA GLY A 383 -21.33 67.58 -0.40
C GLY A 383 -21.33 69.04 -0.84
N SER A 384 -20.64 69.92 -0.11
CA SER A 384 -20.21 71.23 -0.60
C SER A 384 -18.92 71.04 -1.40
N LYS A 385 -18.56 71.93 -2.34
CA LYS A 385 -17.36 71.78 -3.20
C LYS A 385 -16.01 71.90 -2.45
N LYS A 386 -15.97 71.64 -1.14
CA LYS A 386 -14.80 71.81 -0.27
C LYS A 386 -14.27 70.46 0.19
N ASP A 387 -13.05 70.14 -0.24
CA ASP A 387 -12.33 68.92 0.16
C ASP A 387 -11.54 69.15 1.47
N TYR A 388 -11.67 68.25 2.44
CA TYR A 388 -10.76 68.18 3.60
C TYR A 388 -9.82 66.98 3.47
N THR A 389 -8.69 66.99 4.18
CA THR A 389 -7.78 65.85 4.26
C THR A 389 -7.78 65.25 5.65
N PHE A 390 -7.55 63.94 5.73
CA PHE A 390 -7.41 63.23 6.99
C PHE A 390 -6.23 62.26 6.97
N ILE A 391 -5.66 62.01 8.15
CA ILE A 391 -4.63 61.00 8.37
C ILE A 391 -5.04 60.18 9.60
N ALA A 392 -5.18 58.86 9.47
CA ALA A 392 -5.32 57.95 10.62
C ALA A 392 -4.03 57.14 10.82
N LYS A 393 -3.50 57.11 12.04
CA LYS A 393 -2.32 56.29 12.42
C LYS A 393 -2.76 55.22 13.42
N ARG A 394 -2.37 53.96 13.22
CA ARG A 394 -2.77 52.89 14.14
C ARG A 394 -2.06 53.04 15.49
N THR A 395 -2.83 52.98 16.57
CA THR A 395 -2.35 53.05 17.95
C THR A 395 -2.34 51.67 18.63
N GLU A 396 -3.26 50.78 18.26
CA GLU A 396 -3.34 49.43 18.84
C GLU A 396 -3.68 48.37 17.77
N LYS A 397 -2.94 47.24 17.76
CA LYS A 397 -3.22 46.10 16.88
C LYS A 397 -4.03 45.04 17.63
N VAL A 398 -5.06 44.49 16.98
CA VAL A 398 -5.74 43.30 17.52
C VAL A 398 -4.76 42.13 17.51
N LYS A 399 -4.54 41.52 18.69
CA LYS A 399 -3.70 40.33 18.81
C LYS A 399 -4.25 39.21 17.91
N PRO A 400 -3.41 38.52 17.12
CA PRO A 400 -3.86 37.38 16.34
C PRO A 400 -4.40 36.31 17.29
N ILE A 401 -5.56 35.74 16.94
CA ILE A 401 -6.13 34.62 17.68
C ILE A 401 -5.21 33.42 17.48
N SER A 402 -4.71 32.83 18.57
CA SER A 402 -3.90 31.62 18.51
C SER A 402 -4.71 30.48 17.90
N ARG A 403 -4.04 29.73 17.04
CA ARG A 403 -4.55 28.51 16.44
C ARG A 403 -4.45 27.38 17.46
N ASP A 404 -5.48 26.54 17.51
CA ASP A 404 -5.40 25.26 18.21
C ASP A 404 -4.52 24.34 17.35
N LYS A 405 -3.40 23.87 17.92
CA LYS A 405 -2.47 22.99 17.21
C LYS A 405 -3.03 21.57 17.17
N ASP A 406 -2.85 20.88 16.04
CA ASP A 406 -2.96 19.43 16.03
C ASP A 406 -1.87 18.84 16.93
N ILE A 407 -2.17 17.73 17.58
CA ILE A 407 -1.26 17.06 18.53
C ILE A 407 -0.92 15.70 17.93
N ALA A 408 0.31 15.24 18.10
CA ALA A 408 0.70 13.88 17.72
C ALA A 408 -0.17 12.86 18.46
N SER A 409 -0.42 11.73 17.82
CA SER A 409 -1.16 10.62 18.43
C SER A 409 -0.40 10.09 19.65
N ASP A 410 -1.14 9.81 20.72
CA ASP A 410 -0.70 9.08 21.91
C ASP A 410 -1.07 7.58 21.83
N THR A 411 -1.59 7.14 20.68
CA THR A 411 -2.06 5.78 20.48
C THR A 411 -0.92 4.82 20.17
N GLU A 412 -0.92 3.65 20.81
CA GLU A 412 0.02 2.57 20.55
C GLU A 412 -0.34 1.78 19.29
N LEU A 413 0.65 1.26 18.58
CA LEU A 413 0.45 0.39 17.43
C LEU A 413 0.14 -1.03 17.88
N PHE A 414 -0.80 -1.68 17.20
CA PHE A 414 -1.02 -3.11 17.35
C PHE A 414 -0.55 -3.87 16.11
N PHE A 415 -0.20 -5.14 16.31
CA PHE A 415 0.25 -6.01 15.22
C PHE A 415 -0.61 -7.28 15.13
N PRO A 416 -1.38 -7.45 14.04
CA PRO A 416 -1.74 -6.41 13.06
C PRO A 416 -2.63 -5.33 13.68
N GLU A 417 -2.83 -4.22 12.99
CA GLU A 417 -3.62 -3.12 13.54
C GLU A 417 -5.12 -3.51 13.64
N GLY A 418 -5.83 -3.05 14.67
CA GLY A 418 -7.23 -3.38 14.90
C GLY A 418 -7.52 -4.09 16.22
N ALA A 419 -8.77 -4.57 16.40
CA ALA A 419 -9.29 -5.02 17.70
C ALA A 419 -8.65 -6.31 18.25
N TYR A 420 -8.00 -7.10 17.39
CA TYR A 420 -7.36 -8.38 17.73
C TYR A 420 -5.84 -8.33 17.63
N GLY A 421 -5.27 -7.13 17.43
CA GLY A 421 -3.83 -6.94 17.35
C GLY A 421 -3.15 -7.07 18.71
N LEU A 422 -1.87 -7.42 18.68
CA LEU A 422 -1.05 -7.54 19.89
C LEU A 422 -0.47 -6.17 20.28
N ASP A 423 -0.59 -5.79 21.56
CA ASP A 423 -0.09 -4.53 22.14
C ASP A 423 1.34 -4.64 22.69
N LYS A 424 1.82 -5.87 22.91
CA LYS A 424 3.13 -6.19 23.47
C LYS A 424 3.78 -7.33 22.72
N GLU A 425 5.11 -7.33 22.74
CA GLU A 425 5.89 -8.46 22.25
C GLU A 425 5.47 -9.75 22.97
N LEU A 426 5.27 -10.81 22.19
CA LEU A 426 4.99 -12.14 22.73
C LEU A 426 6.19 -12.62 23.55
N LEU A 427 5.90 -13.23 24.71
CA LEU A 427 6.91 -13.88 25.52
C LEU A 427 7.69 -14.90 24.67
N SER A 428 9.00 -14.71 24.59
CA SER A 428 9.91 -15.58 23.84
C SER A 428 10.95 -16.22 24.77
N PRO A 429 10.54 -17.02 25.77
CA PRO A 429 11.47 -17.66 26.69
C PRO A 429 12.35 -18.68 25.97
N ASN A 430 13.61 -18.79 26.41
CA ASN A 430 14.56 -19.75 25.82
C ASN A 430 14.18 -21.21 26.11
N ALA A 431 13.52 -21.48 27.23
CA ALA A 431 13.05 -22.81 27.60
C ALA A 431 11.67 -22.73 28.27
N ILE A 432 10.82 -23.72 27.96
CA ILE A 432 9.49 -23.89 28.56
C ILE A 432 9.34 -25.34 28.99
N LEU A 433 8.88 -25.54 30.22
CA LEU A 433 8.47 -26.82 30.78
C LEU A 433 6.95 -26.80 30.96
N ILE A 434 6.23 -27.71 30.29
CA ILE A 434 4.85 -28.02 30.67
C ILE A 434 4.93 -29.24 31.60
N ASP A 435 4.51 -29.06 32.84
CA ASP A 435 4.61 -30.02 33.93
C ASP A 435 3.26 -30.76 34.10
N ASN A 436 3.27 -32.08 34.24
CA ASN A 436 2.10 -32.89 34.59
C ASN A 436 0.90 -32.80 33.61
N ALA A 437 1.14 -32.98 32.30
CA ALA A 437 0.10 -32.94 31.27
C ALA A 437 -0.28 -34.32 30.73
N THR A 438 -1.49 -34.45 30.16
CA THR A 438 -1.83 -35.57 29.27
C THR A 438 -1.32 -35.26 27.85
N ILE A 439 -0.28 -35.96 27.42
CA ILE A 439 0.41 -35.68 26.15
C ILE A 439 0.01 -36.73 25.10
N TRP A 440 -0.57 -36.26 24.00
CA TRP A 440 -0.87 -37.08 22.83
C TRP A 440 0.35 -37.05 21.92
N THR A 441 1.21 -38.07 22.03
CA THR A 441 2.50 -38.06 21.32
C THR A 441 2.36 -38.22 19.80
N CYS A 442 1.22 -38.73 19.33
CA CYS A 442 0.97 -39.12 17.94
C CYS A 442 2.06 -40.03 17.34
N GLY A 443 2.81 -40.73 18.20
CA GLY A 443 3.83 -41.72 17.85
C GLY A 443 3.56 -43.06 18.52
N PRO A 444 4.52 -44.00 18.49
CA PRO A 444 4.33 -45.36 19.01
C PRO A 444 3.95 -45.45 20.50
N LYS A 445 4.26 -44.41 21.29
CA LYS A 445 3.88 -44.34 22.71
C LYS A 445 2.41 -44.00 22.94
N GLY A 446 1.68 -43.55 21.94
CA GLY A 446 0.27 -43.18 22.07
C GLY A 446 0.07 -41.97 22.99
N ILE A 447 -0.86 -42.11 23.94
CA ILE A 447 -1.18 -41.09 24.94
C ILE A 447 -0.43 -41.43 26.23
N VAL A 448 0.27 -40.45 26.79
CA VAL A 448 0.91 -40.55 28.11
C VAL A 448 0.26 -39.56 29.07
N GLU A 449 0.05 -39.97 30.31
CA GLU A 449 -0.63 -39.19 31.35
C GLU A 449 0.38 -38.79 32.42
N ASP A 450 0.21 -37.60 33.00
CA ASP A 450 1.06 -37.06 34.06
C ASP A 450 2.55 -36.98 33.63
N TRP A 451 2.80 -36.59 32.38
CA TRP A 451 4.15 -36.44 31.83
C TRP A 451 4.48 -34.97 31.56
N ASP A 452 5.78 -34.72 31.51
CA ASP A 452 6.36 -33.43 31.25
C ASP A 452 6.85 -33.31 29.82
N ILE A 453 6.80 -32.09 29.29
CA ILE A 453 7.45 -31.71 28.03
C ILE A 453 8.30 -30.46 28.23
N LEU A 454 9.60 -30.61 27.98
CA LEU A 454 10.57 -29.52 27.93
C LEU A 454 10.87 -29.17 26.48
N PHE A 455 10.78 -27.90 26.13
CA PHE A 455 11.21 -27.39 24.84
C PHE A 455 12.13 -26.18 25.01
N VAL A 456 13.21 -26.18 24.22
CA VAL A 456 14.29 -25.19 24.26
C VAL A 456 14.48 -24.63 22.86
N ASN A 457 14.58 -23.30 22.74
CA ASN A 457 14.74 -22.59 21.47
C ASN A 457 13.69 -22.99 20.42
N GLY A 458 12.43 -23.16 20.87
CA GLY A 458 11.30 -23.52 20.01
C GLY A 458 11.30 -24.98 19.51
N LYS A 459 12.10 -25.87 20.10
CA LYS A 459 12.14 -27.31 19.77
C LYS A 459 11.93 -28.16 21.00
N ILE A 460 11.22 -29.28 20.86
CA ILE A 460 11.06 -30.28 21.92
C ILE A 460 12.44 -30.86 22.24
N ASP A 461 12.86 -30.70 23.49
CA ASP A 461 14.12 -31.25 24.02
C ASP A 461 13.87 -32.61 24.66
N LYS A 462 12.85 -32.71 25.52
CA LYS A 462 12.54 -33.94 26.25
C LYS A 462 11.04 -34.10 26.51
N VAL A 463 10.57 -35.36 26.46
CA VAL A 463 9.23 -35.78 26.87
C VAL A 463 9.40 -37.00 27.79
N ALA A 464 9.07 -36.86 29.07
CA ALA A 464 9.34 -37.88 30.10
C ALA A 464 8.36 -37.78 31.27
N PRO A 465 8.23 -38.81 32.13
CA PRO A 465 7.36 -38.75 33.31
C PRO A 465 7.72 -37.64 34.31
N ASP A 466 9.00 -37.23 34.34
CA ASP A 466 9.51 -36.19 35.24
C ASP A 466 10.72 -35.51 34.56
N ILE A 467 10.70 -34.18 34.51
CA ILE A 467 11.78 -33.33 34.02
C ILE A 467 12.10 -32.24 35.05
N SER A 468 13.20 -32.41 35.77
CA SER A 468 13.77 -31.35 36.60
C SER A 468 14.58 -30.33 35.78
N VAL A 469 14.31 -29.04 35.96
CA VAL A 469 15.07 -27.92 35.40
C VAL A 469 15.62 -27.01 36.50
N PRO A 470 16.80 -26.37 36.33
CA PRO A 470 17.28 -25.37 37.26
C PRO A 470 16.26 -24.24 37.52
N MET A 471 16.19 -23.77 38.76
CA MET A 471 15.25 -22.70 39.11
C MET A 471 15.49 -21.45 38.26
N GLY A 472 14.44 -20.98 37.58
CA GLY A 472 14.48 -19.81 36.71
C GLY A 472 15.06 -20.06 35.30
N SER A 473 15.46 -21.28 34.95
CA SER A 473 16.01 -21.56 33.61
C SER A 473 14.94 -21.81 32.54
N ALA A 474 13.69 -22.05 32.94
CA ALA A 474 12.55 -22.25 32.04
C ALA A 474 11.30 -21.57 32.59
N LEU A 475 10.41 -21.16 31.69
CA LEU A 475 9.03 -20.83 32.03
C LEU A 475 8.27 -22.13 32.31
N VAL A 476 7.72 -22.28 33.52
CA VAL A 476 6.94 -23.45 33.90
C VAL A 476 5.46 -23.18 33.69
N ILE A 477 4.79 -24.08 32.96
CA ILE A 477 3.36 -24.09 32.72
C ILE A 477 2.78 -25.31 33.43
N ASP A 478 1.85 -25.10 34.36
CA ASP A 478 1.11 -26.19 35.00
C ASP A 478 0.18 -26.85 33.97
N GLY A 479 0.49 -28.10 33.62
CA GLY A 479 -0.24 -28.96 32.71
C GLY A 479 -1.34 -29.78 33.37
N THR A 480 -1.51 -29.72 34.69
CA THR A 480 -2.50 -30.53 35.43
C THR A 480 -3.90 -30.35 34.83
N GLY A 481 -4.52 -31.46 34.44
CA GLY A 481 -5.84 -31.50 33.80
C GLY A 481 -5.90 -30.96 32.36
N LYS A 482 -4.75 -30.71 31.72
CA LYS A 482 -4.64 -30.18 30.36
C LYS A 482 -4.13 -31.25 29.39
N TYR A 483 -4.56 -31.12 28.14
CA TYR A 483 -4.17 -31.99 27.04
C TYR A 483 -3.22 -31.25 26.11
N VAL A 484 -2.09 -31.89 25.77
CA VAL A 484 -1.11 -31.35 24.84
C VAL A 484 -1.04 -32.24 23.62
N THR A 485 -1.29 -31.66 22.45
CA THR A 485 -1.18 -32.33 21.15
C THR A 485 -0.17 -31.59 20.27
N PRO A 486 0.37 -32.24 19.22
CA PRO A 486 0.95 -31.49 18.11
C PRO A 486 -0.08 -30.51 17.55
N GLY A 487 0.39 -29.35 17.09
CA GLY A 487 -0.48 -28.41 16.39
C GLY A 487 -1.01 -29.03 15.10
N LEU A 488 -2.25 -28.71 14.75
CA LEU A 488 -2.87 -29.23 13.54
C LEU A 488 -2.15 -28.70 12.29
N ILE A 489 -2.18 -29.51 11.23
CA ILE A 489 -1.66 -29.18 9.91
C ILE A 489 -2.80 -29.33 8.91
N ASP A 490 -3.18 -28.21 8.28
CA ASP A 490 -4.16 -28.22 7.20
C ASP A 490 -3.44 -28.34 5.85
N CYS A 491 -3.72 -29.42 5.14
CA CYS A 491 -3.10 -29.73 3.85
C CYS A 491 -3.72 -28.97 2.67
N HIS A 492 -4.84 -28.25 2.87
CA HIS A 492 -5.50 -27.46 1.85
C HIS A 492 -6.31 -26.31 2.44
N SER A 493 -5.73 -25.11 2.35
CA SER A 493 -6.36 -23.87 2.82
C SER A 493 -6.35 -22.79 1.73
N HIS A 494 -7.24 -21.82 1.86
CA HIS A 494 -7.29 -20.59 1.06
C HIS A 494 -7.04 -19.32 1.90
N SER A 495 -6.68 -19.47 3.17
CA SER A 495 -6.50 -18.34 4.09
C SER A 495 -5.14 -17.67 3.96
N ALA A 496 -4.99 -16.52 4.62
CA ALA A 496 -3.75 -15.75 4.69
C ALA A 496 -3.21 -15.31 3.31
N ALA A 497 -4.09 -15.14 2.32
CA ALA A 497 -3.73 -14.69 0.97
C ALA A 497 -4.75 -13.67 0.43
N SER A 498 -4.27 -12.58 -0.15
CA SER A 498 -5.12 -11.52 -0.71
C SER A 498 -5.70 -11.83 -2.10
N SER A 499 -5.31 -12.97 -2.69
CA SER A 499 -5.74 -13.44 -4.01
C SER A 499 -5.49 -14.94 -4.12
N ILE A 500 -6.46 -15.70 -4.65
CA ILE A 500 -6.40 -17.17 -4.68
C ILE A 500 -6.22 -17.75 -6.09
N ASN A 501 -6.82 -17.13 -7.12
CA ASN A 501 -6.72 -17.62 -8.50
C ASN A 501 -6.40 -16.47 -9.46
N GLU A 502 -5.65 -16.77 -10.52
CA GLU A 502 -5.60 -15.97 -11.76
C GLU A 502 -6.52 -16.65 -12.78
N GLY A 503 -7.72 -16.11 -12.98
CA GLY A 503 -8.78 -16.80 -13.70
C GLY A 503 -8.76 -16.63 -15.22
N ALA A 504 -7.91 -15.75 -15.75
CA ALA A 504 -7.98 -15.35 -17.16
C ALA A 504 -7.53 -16.44 -18.14
N GLN A 505 -6.61 -17.32 -17.73
CA GLN A 505 -6.01 -18.35 -18.59
C GLN A 505 -6.21 -19.75 -18.00
N ALA A 506 -6.12 -20.81 -18.81
CA ALA A 506 -6.30 -22.19 -18.32
C ALA A 506 -5.05 -22.76 -17.62
N VAL A 507 -3.88 -22.22 -17.96
CA VAL A 507 -2.59 -22.52 -17.38
C VAL A 507 -2.05 -21.23 -16.82
N THR A 508 -1.72 -21.22 -15.53
CA THR A 508 -1.18 -20.05 -14.81
C THR A 508 -0.07 -20.49 -13.83
N ALA A 509 0.78 -21.44 -14.25
CA ALA A 509 1.79 -22.07 -13.39
C ALA A 509 2.85 -21.09 -12.84
N GLU A 510 2.98 -19.91 -13.45
CA GLU A 510 3.88 -18.83 -13.06
C GLU A 510 3.45 -18.09 -11.79
N VAL A 511 2.16 -18.10 -11.45
CA VAL A 511 1.65 -17.37 -10.28
C VAL A 511 1.93 -18.13 -8.97
N ARG A 512 2.13 -17.40 -7.87
CA ARG A 512 2.58 -17.98 -6.59
C ARG A 512 1.86 -17.36 -5.39
N ILE A 513 1.29 -18.20 -4.52
CA ILE A 513 0.62 -17.74 -3.30
C ILE A 513 1.56 -16.93 -2.39
N ARG A 514 2.85 -17.30 -2.33
CA ARG A 514 3.88 -16.61 -1.53
C ARG A 514 4.07 -15.12 -1.86
N ASP A 515 3.51 -14.64 -2.97
CA ASP A 515 3.60 -13.25 -3.42
C ASP A 515 2.41 -12.41 -3.00
N VAL A 516 1.34 -13.06 -2.55
CA VAL A 516 0.08 -12.43 -2.14
C VAL A 516 -0.31 -12.81 -0.71
N LEU A 517 0.60 -13.41 0.06
CA LEU A 517 0.38 -13.66 1.47
C LEU A 517 -0.03 -12.36 2.19
N TYR A 518 -1.07 -12.47 3.00
CA TYR A 518 -1.68 -11.38 3.76
C TYR A 518 -1.63 -11.78 5.23
N ALA A 519 -0.63 -11.25 5.95
CA ALA A 519 -0.37 -11.65 7.33
C ALA A 519 -1.36 -11.05 8.35
N ASP A 520 -2.18 -10.11 7.88
CA ASP A 520 -3.18 -9.42 8.67
C ASP A 520 -4.58 -10.03 8.48
N ASP A 521 -4.64 -11.20 7.83
CA ASP A 521 -5.87 -11.97 7.70
C ASP A 521 -6.34 -12.47 9.07
N ILE A 522 -7.49 -11.97 9.53
CA ILE A 522 -8.10 -12.37 10.80
C ILE A 522 -8.34 -13.87 10.93
N ASN A 523 -8.44 -14.59 9.80
CA ASN A 523 -8.58 -16.04 9.83
C ASN A 523 -7.35 -16.73 10.41
N ILE A 524 -6.15 -16.15 10.33
CA ILE A 524 -4.96 -16.65 11.04
C ILE A 524 -5.22 -16.71 12.55
N TYR A 525 -5.78 -15.63 13.12
CA TYR A 525 -6.11 -15.57 14.55
C TYR A 525 -7.18 -16.61 14.93
N ARG A 526 -8.23 -16.74 14.11
CA ARG A 526 -9.33 -17.69 14.34
C ARG A 526 -8.84 -19.14 14.28
N GLN A 527 -8.06 -19.48 13.27
CA GLN A 527 -7.48 -20.80 13.05
C GLN A 527 -6.51 -21.21 14.17
N LEU A 528 -5.69 -20.27 14.66
CA LEU A 528 -4.88 -20.49 15.86
C LEU A 528 -5.74 -20.84 17.08
N GLY A 529 -6.91 -20.20 17.22
CA GLY A 529 -7.91 -20.51 18.26
C GLY A 529 -8.49 -21.92 18.16
N GLY A 530 -8.55 -22.51 16.95
CA GLY A 530 -8.93 -23.89 16.69
C GLY A 530 -7.80 -24.92 16.83
N GLY A 531 -6.57 -24.48 17.15
CA GLY A 531 -5.40 -25.35 17.28
C GLY A 531 -4.64 -25.61 15.95
N LEU A 532 -5.01 -24.94 14.87
CA LEU A 532 -4.25 -24.96 13.61
C LEU A 532 -2.97 -24.15 13.75
N THR A 533 -1.84 -24.73 13.32
CA THR A 533 -0.53 -24.07 13.42
C THR A 533 0.20 -23.95 12.09
N THR A 534 -0.12 -24.81 11.13
CA THR A 534 0.54 -24.90 9.83
C THR A 534 -0.50 -25.16 8.76
N ALA A 535 -0.42 -24.44 7.64
CA ALA A 535 -1.35 -24.61 6.53
C ALA A 535 -0.60 -24.67 5.19
N ASN A 536 -1.11 -25.46 4.26
CA ASN A 536 -0.71 -25.44 2.86
C ASN A 536 -1.71 -24.62 2.06
N VAL A 537 -1.35 -23.37 1.77
CA VAL A 537 -2.22 -22.45 1.05
C VAL A 537 -2.12 -22.71 -0.45
N LEU A 538 -3.20 -23.23 -1.02
CA LEU A 538 -3.30 -23.65 -2.41
C LEU A 538 -4.13 -22.65 -3.23
N HIS A 539 -3.92 -22.64 -4.54
CA HIS A 539 -4.88 -22.02 -5.45
C HIS A 539 -6.22 -22.79 -5.39
N GLY A 540 -7.31 -22.18 -5.82
CA GLY A 540 -8.61 -22.83 -5.93
C GLY A 540 -8.68 -23.78 -7.14
N SER A 541 -9.89 -24.04 -7.63
CA SER A 541 -10.16 -24.99 -8.72
C SER A 541 -10.62 -24.34 -10.03
N ALA A 542 -10.21 -23.08 -10.29
CA ALA A 542 -10.65 -22.33 -11.47
C ALA A 542 -9.92 -22.73 -12.77
N ASN A 543 -8.74 -23.33 -12.66
CA ASN A 543 -7.81 -23.56 -13.77
C ASN A 543 -7.37 -25.03 -13.81
N PRO A 544 -7.29 -25.69 -14.98
CA PRO A 544 -6.62 -26.98 -15.11
C PRO A 544 -5.24 -27.02 -14.44
N ILE A 545 -4.45 -25.97 -14.66
CA ILE A 545 -3.15 -25.75 -14.00
C ILE A 545 -3.21 -24.37 -13.34
N GLY A 546 -3.34 -24.36 -12.01
CA GLY A 546 -3.61 -23.16 -11.21
C GLY A 546 -2.37 -22.34 -10.89
N GLY A 547 -1.46 -22.86 -10.07
CA GLY A 547 -0.30 -22.08 -9.64
C GLY A 547 0.37 -22.62 -8.38
N GLN A 548 1.47 -22.00 -7.99
CA GLN A 548 2.38 -22.49 -6.95
C GLN A 548 1.85 -22.20 -5.54
N ASN A 549 1.74 -23.22 -4.68
CA ASN A 549 1.27 -23.08 -3.30
C ASN A 549 2.35 -22.51 -2.37
N ALA A 550 1.93 -22.18 -1.14
CA ALA A 550 2.83 -21.80 -0.06
C ALA A 550 2.47 -22.55 1.22
N VAL A 551 3.44 -23.26 1.80
CA VAL A 551 3.27 -23.80 3.16
C VAL A 551 3.67 -22.72 4.16
N ILE A 552 2.77 -22.44 5.09
CA ILE A 552 2.92 -21.37 6.07
C ILE A 552 2.79 -21.91 7.50
N LYS A 553 3.46 -21.25 8.43
CA LYS A 553 3.13 -21.30 9.85
C LYS A 553 2.30 -20.08 10.20
N LEU A 554 1.22 -20.31 10.92
CA LEU A 554 0.33 -19.25 11.39
C LEU A 554 1.05 -18.47 12.50
N ARG A 555 1.39 -17.21 12.21
CA ARG A 555 2.13 -16.31 13.10
C ARG A 555 1.46 -14.94 13.11
N TRP A 556 0.39 -14.82 13.89
CA TRP A 556 -0.38 -13.59 14.02
C TRP A 556 0.51 -12.43 14.50
N GLY A 557 0.41 -11.30 13.80
CA GLY A 557 1.20 -10.09 14.10
C GLY A 557 2.60 -10.03 13.46
N THR A 558 2.98 -11.03 12.66
CA THR A 558 4.26 -11.00 11.91
C THR A 558 4.06 -10.58 10.46
N GLY A 559 5.15 -10.37 9.71
CA GLY A 559 5.10 -10.03 8.29
C GLY A 559 4.82 -11.24 7.36
N PRO A 560 4.51 -11.00 6.08
CA PRO A 560 4.17 -12.06 5.12
C PRO A 560 5.30 -13.07 4.87
N ASN A 561 6.56 -12.66 4.94
CA ASN A 561 7.69 -13.56 4.72
C ASN A 561 7.91 -14.48 5.94
N GLU A 562 7.57 -14.00 7.12
CA GLU A 562 7.65 -14.71 8.39
C GLU A 562 6.60 -15.81 8.45
N LEU A 563 5.50 -15.73 7.70
CA LEU A 563 4.56 -16.84 7.58
C LEU A 563 5.19 -18.07 6.88
N LEU A 564 6.10 -17.87 5.92
CA LEU A 564 6.60 -18.97 5.09
C LEU A 564 7.36 -20.04 5.89
N TYR A 565 7.01 -21.30 5.68
CA TYR A 565 7.82 -22.42 6.14
C TYR A 565 8.97 -22.69 5.15
N LYS A 566 10.14 -22.12 5.43
CA LYS A 566 11.29 -22.07 4.50
C LYS A 566 11.73 -23.42 3.92
N ASN A 567 11.58 -24.50 4.67
CA ASN A 567 12.03 -25.85 4.28
C ASN A 567 10.91 -26.72 3.67
N ALA A 568 9.75 -26.15 3.35
CA ALA A 568 8.67 -26.91 2.74
C ALA A 568 9.03 -27.25 1.29
N PRO A 569 8.67 -28.46 0.83
CA PRO A 569 8.68 -28.76 -0.60
C PRO A 569 7.88 -27.72 -1.38
N GLN A 570 8.40 -27.31 -2.52
CA GLN A 570 7.64 -26.49 -3.46
C GLN A 570 6.56 -27.34 -4.10
N GLY A 571 5.38 -26.77 -4.33
CA GLY A 571 4.33 -27.46 -5.05
C GLY A 571 3.57 -26.57 -6.01
N ILE A 572 2.54 -27.15 -6.60
CA ILE A 572 1.63 -26.51 -7.55
C ILE A 572 0.25 -27.17 -7.50
N LYS A 573 -0.78 -26.34 -7.62
CA LYS A 573 -2.18 -26.78 -7.67
C LYS A 573 -2.62 -27.00 -9.11
N PHE A 574 -3.20 -28.17 -9.35
CA PHE A 574 -3.97 -28.53 -10.54
C PHE A 574 -5.43 -28.70 -10.13
N ALA A 575 -6.34 -28.65 -11.11
CA ALA A 575 -7.73 -29.01 -10.86
C ALA A 575 -8.37 -29.72 -12.05
N LEU A 576 -9.25 -30.65 -11.74
CA LEU A 576 -10.10 -31.40 -12.66
C LEU A 576 -11.57 -31.05 -12.38
N GLY A 577 -12.50 -31.77 -12.98
CA GLY A 577 -13.91 -31.65 -12.62
C GLY A 577 -14.68 -30.58 -13.39
N GLU A 578 -15.86 -30.28 -12.86
CA GLU A 578 -16.81 -29.32 -13.41
C GLU A 578 -16.29 -27.89 -13.37
N ASN A 579 -15.45 -27.55 -12.39
CA ASN A 579 -15.00 -26.19 -12.13
C ASN A 579 -14.08 -25.66 -13.24
N VAL A 580 -13.12 -26.48 -13.68
CA VAL A 580 -12.10 -26.05 -14.64
C VAL A 580 -12.61 -25.94 -16.07
N LYS A 581 -13.61 -26.75 -16.44
CA LYS A 581 -14.25 -26.67 -17.75
C LYS A 581 -15.17 -25.44 -17.89
N GLN A 582 -15.67 -24.90 -16.78
CA GLN A 582 -16.56 -23.72 -16.75
C GLN A 582 -17.81 -23.77 -17.67
N ALA A 583 -18.19 -24.94 -18.19
CA ALA A 583 -19.31 -25.09 -19.13
C ALA A 583 -20.69 -24.77 -18.55
N ASN A 584 -20.77 -24.72 -17.22
CA ASN A 584 -21.98 -24.35 -16.50
C ASN A 584 -21.93 -22.88 -16.04
N TRP A 585 -20.93 -22.10 -16.45
CA TRP A 585 -20.75 -20.71 -16.02
C TRP A 585 -21.22 -19.75 -17.11
N GLU A 586 -21.94 -18.71 -16.71
CA GLU A 586 -22.43 -17.72 -17.67
C GLU A 586 -21.32 -16.82 -18.21
N GLY A 587 -21.35 -16.63 -19.53
CA GLY A 587 -20.54 -15.64 -20.22
C GLY A 587 -19.08 -16.03 -20.45
N THR A 588 -18.59 -17.20 -20.04
CA THR A 588 -17.22 -17.64 -20.38
C THR A 588 -17.19 -18.52 -21.62
N ASN A 589 -16.30 -18.20 -22.56
CA ASN A 589 -15.97 -19.03 -23.72
C ASN A 589 -14.53 -19.55 -23.63
N ARG A 590 -13.92 -19.52 -22.44
CA ARG A 590 -12.54 -19.95 -22.23
C ARG A 590 -12.45 -21.47 -22.48
N TYR A 591 -11.54 -21.89 -23.35
CA TYR A 591 -11.20 -23.31 -23.49
C TYR A 591 -10.37 -23.75 -22.27
N PRO A 592 -10.60 -24.95 -21.69
CA PRO A 592 -11.47 -26.03 -22.15
C PRO A 592 -12.91 -25.92 -21.63
N GLN A 593 -13.86 -26.51 -22.35
CA GLN A 593 -15.30 -26.59 -22.00
C GLN A 593 -15.77 -28.04 -21.74
N THR A 594 -14.84 -29.00 -21.78
CA THR A 594 -15.09 -30.43 -21.60
C THR A 594 -13.95 -31.08 -20.81
N ARG A 595 -14.19 -32.24 -20.18
CA ARG A 595 -13.14 -33.03 -19.50
C ARG A 595 -12.03 -33.47 -20.45
N MET A 596 -12.37 -33.82 -21.68
CA MET A 596 -11.37 -34.14 -22.72
C MET A 596 -10.48 -32.93 -23.05
N GLY A 597 -11.04 -31.72 -23.07
CA GLY A 597 -10.26 -30.50 -23.23
C GLY A 597 -9.34 -30.22 -22.04
N VAL A 598 -9.75 -30.56 -20.82
CA VAL A 598 -8.88 -30.46 -19.63
C VAL A 598 -7.65 -31.36 -19.78
N GLU A 599 -7.86 -32.63 -20.16
CA GLU A 599 -6.76 -33.55 -20.48
C GLU A 599 -5.84 -32.97 -21.55
N GLN A 600 -6.40 -32.46 -22.65
CA GLN A 600 -5.62 -31.88 -23.75
C GLN A 600 -4.77 -30.70 -23.28
N VAL A 601 -5.34 -29.75 -22.52
CA VAL A 601 -4.61 -28.59 -21.98
C VAL A 601 -3.40 -29.03 -21.15
N ILE A 602 -3.60 -30.02 -20.26
CA ILE A 602 -2.52 -30.50 -19.39
C ILE A 602 -1.41 -31.15 -20.23
N ARG A 603 -1.78 -32.01 -21.20
CA ARG A 603 -0.81 -32.68 -22.08
C ARG A 603 -0.02 -31.69 -22.93
N ASP A 604 -0.69 -30.69 -23.50
CA ASP A 604 -0.04 -29.69 -24.35
C ASP A 604 0.92 -28.81 -23.52
N ALA A 605 0.54 -28.44 -22.30
CA ALA A 605 1.41 -27.69 -21.39
C ALA A 605 2.69 -28.47 -21.01
N PHE A 606 2.58 -29.77 -20.71
CA PHE A 606 3.76 -30.58 -20.40
C PHE A 606 4.66 -30.86 -21.60
N ARG A 607 4.10 -30.98 -22.82
CA ARG A 607 4.91 -31.04 -24.04
C ARG A 607 5.71 -29.75 -24.23
N ALA A 608 5.07 -28.59 -24.05
CA ALA A 608 5.76 -27.30 -24.12
C ALA A 608 6.87 -27.19 -23.06
N ALA A 609 6.63 -27.69 -21.85
CA ALA A 609 7.64 -27.71 -20.78
C ALA A 609 8.82 -28.64 -21.09
N GLN A 610 8.58 -29.81 -21.71
CA GLN A 610 9.65 -30.70 -22.18
C GLN A 610 10.53 -30.02 -23.23
N ASP A 611 9.92 -29.39 -24.24
CA ASP A 611 10.64 -28.68 -25.30
C ASP A 611 11.43 -27.49 -24.72
N TYR A 612 10.82 -26.74 -23.80
CA TYR A 612 11.47 -25.66 -23.07
C TYR A 612 12.70 -26.17 -22.32
N ARG A 613 12.56 -27.20 -21.48
CA ARG A 613 13.68 -27.69 -20.67
C ARG A 613 14.76 -28.34 -21.53
N HIS A 614 14.39 -28.99 -22.63
CA HIS A 614 15.35 -29.53 -23.59
C HIS A 614 16.22 -28.43 -24.21
N ARG A 615 15.63 -27.31 -24.63
CA ARG A 615 16.38 -26.15 -25.16
C ARG A 615 17.34 -25.57 -24.12
N HIS A 616 16.87 -25.36 -22.89
CA HIS A 616 17.69 -24.86 -21.78
C HIS A 616 18.86 -25.79 -21.45
N LYS A 617 18.60 -27.09 -21.21
CA LYS A 617 19.67 -28.07 -20.93
C LYS A 617 20.68 -28.20 -22.07
N THR A 618 20.24 -28.10 -23.32
CA THR A 618 21.13 -28.14 -24.49
C THR A 618 22.07 -26.94 -24.51
N TYR A 619 21.56 -25.75 -24.20
CA TYR A 619 22.37 -24.54 -24.06
C TYR A 619 23.35 -24.62 -22.87
N GLU A 620 22.88 -25.04 -21.71
CA GLU A 620 23.66 -25.15 -20.47
C GLU A 620 24.79 -26.18 -20.56
N ARG A 621 24.63 -27.25 -21.35
CA ARG A 621 25.70 -28.25 -21.58
C ARG A 621 26.76 -27.78 -22.58
N ASN A 622 26.48 -26.74 -23.36
CA ASN A 622 27.38 -26.24 -24.40
C ASN A 622 28.07 -24.94 -23.96
N SER A 623 29.26 -25.06 -23.35
CA SER A 623 30.04 -23.90 -22.88
C SER A 623 30.41 -22.91 -24.00
N LYS A 624 30.55 -23.40 -25.24
CA LYS A 624 30.81 -22.56 -26.41
C LYS A 624 29.56 -21.74 -26.77
N ALA A 625 28.39 -22.37 -26.74
CA ALA A 625 27.12 -21.68 -26.97
C ALA A 625 26.87 -20.60 -25.91
N GLN A 626 27.15 -20.87 -24.64
CA GLN A 626 26.98 -19.88 -23.57
C GLN A 626 27.79 -18.59 -23.73
N ARG A 627 28.91 -18.65 -24.47
CA ARG A 627 29.74 -17.47 -24.74
C ARG A 627 29.26 -16.68 -25.94
N LYS A 628 28.69 -17.37 -26.93
CA LYS A 628 28.51 -16.83 -28.28
C LYS A 628 27.07 -16.73 -28.75
N ILE A 629 26.19 -17.56 -28.21
CA ILE A 629 24.80 -17.72 -28.66
C ILE A 629 23.88 -17.09 -27.62
N ILE A 630 22.84 -16.41 -28.09
CA ILE A 630 21.78 -15.86 -27.23
C ILE A 630 21.20 -16.98 -26.33
N PRO A 631 21.06 -16.75 -25.02
CA PRO A 631 20.45 -17.75 -24.14
C PRO A 631 18.97 -17.95 -24.49
N PRO A 632 18.41 -19.15 -24.28
CA PRO A 632 16.97 -19.32 -24.34
C PRO A 632 16.29 -18.42 -23.28
N ARG A 633 15.19 -17.78 -23.67
CA ARG A 633 14.36 -16.96 -22.77
C ARG A 633 13.81 -17.83 -21.63
N ILE A 634 13.83 -17.28 -20.41
CA ILE A 634 13.17 -17.88 -19.25
C ILE A 634 11.67 -17.61 -19.36
N ASP A 635 10.85 -18.65 -19.19
CA ASP A 635 9.40 -18.53 -19.17
C ASP A 635 8.91 -19.11 -17.84
N LEU A 636 8.37 -18.26 -16.96
CA LEU A 636 8.02 -18.65 -15.59
C LEU A 636 6.93 -19.72 -15.53
N GLU A 637 6.04 -19.77 -16.51
CA GLU A 637 4.99 -20.80 -16.58
C GLU A 637 5.63 -22.15 -16.91
N LEU A 638 6.44 -22.19 -17.98
CA LEU A 638 7.10 -23.42 -18.43
C LEU A 638 8.20 -23.88 -17.47
N GLU A 639 8.87 -22.97 -16.78
CA GLU A 639 9.86 -23.28 -15.74
C GLU A 639 9.20 -24.05 -14.59
N ALA A 640 8.05 -23.56 -14.10
CA ALA A 640 7.32 -24.22 -13.02
C ALA A 640 6.83 -25.62 -13.43
N LEU A 641 6.42 -25.81 -14.69
CA LEU A 641 6.01 -27.12 -15.22
C LEU A 641 7.20 -28.06 -15.42
N ALA A 642 8.34 -27.53 -15.88
CA ALA A 642 9.57 -28.31 -16.04
C ALA A 642 10.09 -28.85 -14.70
N GLU A 643 9.96 -28.09 -13.61
CA GLU A 643 10.30 -28.54 -12.25
C GLU A 643 9.45 -29.74 -11.79
N ILE A 644 8.21 -29.88 -12.28
CA ILE A 644 7.37 -31.07 -12.01
C ILE A 644 7.96 -32.30 -12.72
N LEU A 645 8.33 -32.14 -14.00
CA LEU A 645 8.97 -33.20 -14.79
C LEU A 645 10.33 -33.63 -14.20
N GLU A 646 11.00 -32.73 -13.48
CA GLU A 646 12.27 -32.98 -12.80
C GLU A 646 12.09 -33.50 -11.37
N GLY A 647 10.86 -33.56 -10.86
CA GLY A 647 10.54 -34.04 -9.51
C GLY A 647 10.92 -33.06 -8.40
N THR A 648 11.22 -31.80 -8.71
CA THR A 648 11.56 -30.76 -7.73
C THR A 648 10.35 -29.94 -7.28
N ARG A 649 9.21 -30.09 -7.96
CA ARG A 649 7.93 -29.47 -7.59
C ARG A 649 6.81 -30.51 -7.48
N LEU A 650 6.16 -30.53 -6.33
CA LEU A 650 5.08 -31.47 -6.00
C LEU A 650 3.74 -31.04 -6.60
N LEU A 651 3.07 -31.95 -7.29
CA LEU A 651 1.75 -31.69 -7.86
C LEU A 651 0.64 -32.07 -6.87
N HIS A 652 -0.23 -31.10 -6.54
CA HIS A 652 -1.45 -31.29 -5.77
C HIS A 652 -2.66 -31.07 -6.68
N CYS A 653 -3.59 -32.03 -6.79
CA CYS A 653 -4.67 -31.93 -7.76
C CYS A 653 -6.05 -32.00 -7.13
N HIS A 654 -6.85 -30.95 -7.30
CA HIS A 654 -8.30 -31.00 -7.04
C HIS A 654 -8.96 -32.01 -7.97
N SER A 655 -9.65 -32.99 -7.39
CA SER A 655 -10.43 -33.98 -8.12
C SER A 655 -11.54 -34.53 -7.24
N TYR A 656 -12.72 -34.80 -7.80
CA TYR A 656 -13.78 -35.50 -7.08
C TYR A 656 -13.97 -36.91 -7.59
N ARG A 657 -14.06 -37.07 -8.92
CA ARG A 657 -14.50 -38.31 -9.55
C ARG A 657 -13.38 -39.29 -9.87
N GLN A 658 -13.71 -40.57 -9.80
CA GLN A 658 -12.81 -41.68 -10.10
C GLN A 658 -12.23 -41.67 -11.51
N ASP A 659 -13.00 -41.27 -12.53
CA ASP A 659 -12.54 -41.22 -13.93
C ASP A 659 -11.47 -40.16 -14.16
N GLU A 660 -11.54 -39.05 -13.45
CA GLU A 660 -10.58 -37.95 -13.53
C GLU A 660 -9.27 -38.27 -12.81
N ILE A 661 -9.35 -38.98 -11.68
CA ILE A 661 -8.19 -39.55 -10.98
C ILE A 661 -7.42 -40.46 -11.95
N TRP A 662 -8.12 -41.40 -12.61
CA TRP A 662 -7.51 -42.28 -13.61
C TRP A 662 -6.89 -41.55 -14.80
N MET A 663 -7.55 -40.50 -15.29
CA MET A 663 -7.03 -39.71 -16.40
C MET A 663 -5.71 -39.04 -16.02
N LEU A 664 -5.64 -38.37 -14.87
CA LEU A 664 -4.44 -37.65 -14.48
C LEU A 664 -3.28 -38.58 -14.10
N THR A 665 -3.54 -39.73 -13.47
CA THR A 665 -2.46 -40.72 -13.22
C THR A 665 -1.87 -41.24 -14.52
N ARG A 666 -2.67 -41.45 -15.58
CA ARG A 666 -2.15 -41.83 -16.91
C ARG A 666 -1.30 -40.73 -17.54
N ILE A 667 -1.71 -39.47 -17.44
CA ILE A 667 -0.86 -38.34 -17.89
C ILE A 667 0.46 -38.36 -17.11
N ALA A 668 0.41 -38.53 -15.80
CA ALA A 668 1.60 -38.55 -14.96
C ALA A 668 2.58 -39.66 -15.38
N GLU A 669 2.07 -40.83 -15.75
CA GLU A 669 2.86 -41.95 -16.29
C GLU A 669 3.43 -41.64 -17.68
N ASP A 670 2.64 -41.07 -18.59
CA ASP A 670 3.07 -40.72 -19.95
C ASP A 670 4.25 -39.72 -19.94
N PHE A 671 4.26 -38.79 -18.97
CA PHE A 671 5.32 -37.76 -18.84
C PHE A 671 6.37 -38.08 -17.77
N GLY A 672 6.19 -39.15 -17.00
CA GLY A 672 7.16 -39.63 -16.01
C GLY A 672 7.23 -38.78 -14.73
N PHE A 673 6.15 -38.16 -14.28
CA PHE A 673 6.08 -37.43 -13.01
C PHE A 673 5.17 -38.11 -11.98
N LYS A 674 5.32 -37.75 -10.69
CA LYS A 674 4.46 -38.24 -9.61
C LYS A 674 3.49 -37.17 -9.12
N ILE A 675 2.28 -37.61 -8.77
CA ILE A 675 1.28 -36.76 -8.14
C ILE A 675 1.50 -36.89 -6.64
N ALA A 676 1.69 -35.78 -5.94
CA ALA A 676 1.90 -35.81 -4.50
C ALA A 676 0.60 -36.11 -3.75
N THR A 677 -0.48 -35.41 -4.09
CA THR A 677 -1.78 -35.60 -3.46
C THR A 677 -2.95 -35.30 -4.39
N PHE A 678 -3.99 -36.12 -4.37
CA PHE A 678 -5.32 -35.70 -4.79
C PHE A 678 -6.04 -34.97 -3.65
N GLN A 679 -6.72 -33.88 -3.99
CA GLN A 679 -7.40 -32.97 -3.09
C GLN A 679 -8.91 -33.15 -3.25
N HIS A 680 -9.63 -33.13 -2.13
CA HIS A 680 -11.05 -33.49 -1.92
C HIS A 680 -11.36 -34.96 -2.19
N VAL A 681 -11.06 -35.46 -3.39
CA VAL A 681 -10.98 -36.88 -3.74
C VAL A 681 -12.17 -37.71 -3.23
N LEU A 682 -13.39 -37.17 -3.36
CA LEU A 682 -14.59 -37.71 -2.71
C LEU A 682 -15.02 -39.09 -3.23
N GLU A 683 -14.64 -39.45 -4.45
CA GLU A 683 -14.80 -40.82 -4.97
C GLU A 683 -13.49 -41.64 -4.94
N GLY A 684 -12.48 -41.19 -4.20
CA GLY A 684 -11.19 -41.89 -4.08
C GLY A 684 -11.32 -43.33 -3.62
N TYR A 685 -12.28 -43.62 -2.74
CA TYR A 685 -12.59 -44.99 -2.29
C TYR A 685 -12.90 -45.96 -3.43
N LYS A 686 -13.40 -45.48 -4.59
CA LYS A 686 -13.69 -46.33 -5.75
C LYS A 686 -12.43 -46.77 -6.50
N VAL A 687 -11.33 -46.05 -6.31
CA VAL A 687 -10.05 -46.22 -7.03
C VAL A 687 -8.84 -46.15 -6.11
N ALA A 688 -9.02 -46.52 -4.84
CA ALA A 688 -7.97 -46.42 -3.83
C ALA A 688 -6.72 -47.23 -4.20
N GLU A 689 -6.91 -48.44 -4.74
CA GLU A 689 -5.82 -49.29 -5.24
C GLU A 689 -4.98 -48.57 -6.30
N ARG A 690 -5.63 -47.82 -7.20
CA ARG A 690 -4.94 -47.06 -8.24
C ARG A 690 -4.15 -45.88 -7.68
N ILE A 691 -4.71 -45.18 -6.69
CA ILE A 691 -4.02 -44.08 -5.99
C ILE A 691 -2.77 -44.61 -5.28
N ALA A 692 -2.89 -45.76 -4.62
CA ALA A 692 -1.79 -46.43 -3.93
C ALA A 692 -0.71 -46.94 -4.91
N GLU A 693 -1.12 -47.56 -6.03
CA GLU A 693 -0.21 -48.02 -7.10
C GLU A 693 0.63 -46.87 -7.67
N HIS A 694 0.01 -45.71 -7.92
CA HIS A 694 0.73 -44.50 -8.37
C HIS A 694 1.65 -43.93 -7.29
N GLY A 695 1.33 -44.18 -6.01
CA GLY A 695 2.01 -43.63 -4.84
C GLY A 695 1.61 -42.19 -4.51
N ALA A 696 0.37 -41.79 -4.82
CA ALA A 696 -0.18 -40.49 -4.43
C ALA A 696 -0.85 -40.56 -3.05
N GLY A 697 -0.84 -39.43 -2.33
CA GLY A 697 -1.69 -39.24 -1.16
C GLY A 697 -3.10 -38.76 -1.53
N ALA A 698 -3.97 -38.72 -0.52
CA ALA A 698 -5.34 -38.24 -0.60
C ALA A 698 -5.63 -37.27 0.55
N SER A 699 -6.09 -36.07 0.25
CA SER A 699 -6.56 -35.09 1.24
C SER A 699 -8.04 -34.86 1.01
N THR A 700 -8.91 -35.38 1.88
CA THR A 700 -10.37 -35.43 1.67
C THR A 700 -11.15 -34.61 2.69
N PHE A 701 -12.46 -34.49 2.51
CA PHE A 701 -13.36 -33.83 3.47
C PHE A 701 -13.84 -34.81 4.52
N SER A 702 -14.06 -34.28 5.73
CA SER A 702 -14.76 -35.00 6.80
C SER A 702 -16.26 -35.09 6.54
N ASP A 703 -16.86 -34.03 5.99
CA ASP A 703 -18.32 -33.83 6.03
C ASP A 703 -18.90 -32.93 4.92
N TRP A 704 -18.11 -32.47 3.94
CA TRP A 704 -18.57 -31.55 2.89
C TRP A 704 -18.83 -32.22 1.53
N TRP A 705 -20.10 -32.34 1.13
CA TRP A 705 -20.53 -32.96 -0.13
C TRP A 705 -21.99 -32.64 -0.54
N GLN A 706 -22.50 -33.25 -1.63
CA GLN A 706 -23.86 -33.13 -2.18
C GLN A 706 -24.31 -31.74 -2.69
N TYR A 707 -23.38 -30.81 -2.92
CA TYR A 707 -23.68 -29.48 -3.50
C TYR A 707 -23.51 -29.42 -5.04
N LYS A 708 -22.94 -30.46 -5.67
CA LYS A 708 -22.75 -30.60 -7.13
C LYS A 708 -22.98 -32.03 -7.58
N TYR A 709 -23.16 -32.22 -8.88
CA TYR A 709 -23.34 -33.56 -9.45
C TYR A 709 -22.08 -34.43 -9.30
N GLU A 710 -20.88 -33.86 -9.42
CA GLU A 710 -19.61 -34.59 -9.23
C GLU A 710 -19.32 -35.06 -7.80
N VAL A 711 -20.16 -34.70 -6.82
CA VAL A 711 -20.00 -35.04 -5.40
C VAL A 711 -21.19 -35.81 -4.81
N ILE A 712 -22.07 -36.38 -5.65
CA ILE A 712 -23.28 -37.10 -5.19
C ILE A 712 -22.98 -38.43 -4.52
N ASP A 713 -21.90 -39.09 -4.92
CA ASP A 713 -21.47 -40.39 -4.41
C ASP A 713 -20.45 -40.27 -3.27
N ALA A 714 -20.25 -39.07 -2.73
CA ALA A 714 -19.40 -38.85 -1.58
C ALA A 714 -19.96 -39.58 -0.35
N ILE A 715 -19.08 -40.20 0.42
CA ILE A 715 -19.42 -40.94 1.63
C ILE A 715 -18.46 -40.60 2.78
N PRO A 716 -18.93 -40.59 4.05
CA PRO A 716 -18.07 -40.32 5.20
C PRO A 716 -16.95 -41.35 5.36
N TYR A 717 -17.13 -42.56 4.83
CA TYR A 717 -16.14 -43.64 4.87
C TYR A 717 -15.00 -43.48 3.86
N ASN A 718 -15.01 -42.47 2.99
CA ASN A 718 -14.06 -42.31 1.89
C ASN A 718 -12.59 -42.39 2.37
N GLY A 719 -12.23 -41.54 3.34
CA GLY A 719 -10.88 -41.52 3.90
C GLY A 719 -10.47 -42.86 4.54
N THR A 720 -11.39 -43.51 5.26
CA THR A 720 -11.12 -44.81 5.90
C THR A 720 -10.88 -45.91 4.86
N LEU A 721 -11.68 -45.96 3.80
CA LEU A 721 -11.54 -46.97 2.75
C LEU A 721 -10.27 -46.78 1.93
N MET A 722 -9.88 -45.53 1.66
CA MET A 722 -8.58 -45.24 1.02
C MET A 722 -7.41 -45.68 1.91
N ALA A 723 -7.43 -45.34 3.20
CA ALA A 723 -6.38 -45.72 4.14
C ALA A 723 -6.23 -47.25 4.29
N LYS A 724 -7.34 -48.00 4.22
CA LYS A 724 -7.32 -49.48 4.22
C LYS A 724 -6.64 -50.09 2.98
N ASN A 725 -6.47 -49.31 1.92
CA ASN A 725 -5.78 -49.69 0.69
C ASN A 725 -4.41 -49.01 0.58
N ASP A 726 -3.76 -48.72 1.73
CA ASP A 726 -2.41 -48.15 1.82
C ASP A 726 -2.23 -46.76 1.18
N VAL A 727 -3.33 -46.03 0.94
CA VAL A 727 -3.26 -44.62 0.56
C VAL A 727 -2.94 -43.76 1.79
N LEU A 728 -1.97 -42.85 1.68
CA LEU A 728 -1.73 -41.84 2.72
C LEU A 728 -2.86 -40.81 2.72
N VAL A 729 -3.68 -40.80 3.78
CA VAL A 729 -4.88 -39.95 3.89
C VAL A 729 -4.69 -38.81 4.89
N SER A 730 -5.18 -37.63 4.54
CA SER A 730 -5.38 -36.48 5.43
C SER A 730 -6.76 -35.87 5.23
N PHE A 731 -7.17 -34.99 6.15
CA PHE A 731 -8.41 -34.22 6.07
C PHE A 731 -8.09 -32.72 6.00
N ASN A 732 -8.93 -31.96 5.32
CA ASN A 732 -8.78 -30.51 5.11
C ASN A 732 -10.13 -29.80 5.20
N SER A 733 -10.13 -28.49 5.50
CA SER A 733 -11.35 -27.67 5.51
C SER A 733 -11.74 -27.20 4.12
N ASP A 734 -10.76 -26.81 3.28
CA ASP A 734 -10.99 -25.99 2.07
C ASP A 734 -11.73 -24.66 2.37
N ASP A 735 -11.71 -24.25 3.64
CA ASP A 735 -12.40 -23.09 4.18
C ASP A 735 -11.45 -22.24 5.03
N ASP A 736 -11.78 -20.96 5.13
CA ASP A 736 -11.08 -19.98 5.94
C ASP A 736 -11.50 -20.00 7.42
N GLU A 737 -12.61 -20.65 7.74
CA GLU A 737 -13.08 -20.90 9.11
C GLU A 737 -12.91 -22.39 9.44
N LEU A 738 -11.96 -22.71 10.33
CA LEU A 738 -11.71 -24.06 10.85
C LEU A 738 -12.36 -24.26 12.23
#